data_AF-A0A958BGD8-F1
#
_entry.id   AF-A0A958BGD8-F1
#
_cell.length_a   1.000
_cell.length_b   1.000
_cell.length_c   1.000
_cell.angle_alpha   90.00
_cell.angle_beta   90.00
_cell.angle_gamma   90.00
#
_symmetry.space_group_name_H-M   'P 1'
#
loop_
_entity.id
_entity.type
_entity.pdbx_description
1 polymer ?
#
loop_
_entity_poly.entity_id
_entity_poly.type
_entity_poly.pdbx_seq_one_letter_code
_entity_poly.pdbx_strand_id
1 'polypeptide(L)'
;APAAPAPRAEAPSAPAVRAEWQMPDFTRLLEPAAEVERKPGEAEQTARTIERTLAEFGVPVEVVQINPGPTITQFGLKPGYTEKGEVRARVKVSRIVALQNDLALSLAASPVRILAPVPGRPYVGVEVPNASKAVVSLRGVMESEPFRRTMERGGLPIALGRDTSGNDVAVDLTRMPHLLVAGATGAGKSVCINALICSLLLSHTPETLKLVLVDPKRVEMTQYRGLPHLATPVIVEAERVVGVLQWAVREMDRRYRRFAEAGARNLETYNQKMAASGQPKLPFLVIIIDELADLMMLAPDETERLITRLAQLARATGIHLVLATQRPSVDVVTGLIKANFPSRIAFAVSSSTDSRVILDSVGADKLLGQGDMLYMASDDSKLRRLQGCYVSDEEIVGIVRYWKYSARVDAGAEAARQAHQPLGIPEPMIQPELWDQMVDPDRGALAPERDALWDEAVALIREHGAASTSFLQRKLRIGYSRAARLIDELEEAGLVGPAHGNTPREVLAGAADAAAVADDFRSRLDKAFETRPNPLPPETDADFDFDVDPDLEILGERDGDPAPARDDDPGFGQVIEPAADPEPGFDSDAGVDAAAETPVGSAAEAAAEAAAEPGAAPRRRLERDREPDETTIRPWIEG
;
A
#
# COMPACT_ATOMS: atom_id res chain seq x y z
N ALA A 1 -26.69 -56.72 41.84
CA ALA A 1 -26.82 -55.27 41.59
C ALA A 1 -27.99 -55.03 40.64
N PRO A 2 -28.73 -53.91 40.75
CA PRO A 2 -29.67 -53.51 39.71
C PRO A 2 -28.94 -53.14 38.41
N ALA A 3 -29.60 -53.28 37.27
CA ALA A 3 -29.03 -52.92 35.97
C ALA A 3 -28.94 -51.39 35.80
N ALA A 4 -27.92 -50.92 35.10
CA ALA A 4 -27.79 -49.50 34.74
C ALA A 4 -28.88 -49.09 33.73
N PRO A 5 -29.43 -47.86 33.81
CA PRO A 5 -30.39 -47.37 32.84
C PRO A 5 -29.74 -47.15 31.47
N ALA A 6 -30.46 -47.47 30.40
CA ALA A 6 -30.03 -47.19 29.04
C ALA A 6 -29.92 -45.66 28.79
N PRO A 7 -28.99 -45.21 27.94
CA PRO A 7 -28.88 -43.78 27.60
C PRO A 7 -30.17 -43.29 26.94
N ARG A 8 -30.68 -42.14 27.40
CA ARG A 8 -31.73 -41.43 26.68
C ARG A 8 -31.18 -40.98 25.33
N ALA A 9 -31.89 -41.28 24.25
CA ALA A 9 -31.63 -40.64 22.97
C ALA A 9 -31.86 -39.13 23.13
N GLU A 10 -30.87 -38.33 22.76
CA GLU A 10 -31.01 -36.88 22.70
C GLU A 10 -32.03 -36.53 21.61
N ALA A 11 -32.97 -35.63 21.93
CA ALA A 11 -33.87 -35.10 20.92
C ALA A 11 -33.05 -34.27 19.91
N PRO A 12 -33.37 -34.32 18.60
CA PRO A 12 -32.66 -33.51 17.61
C PRO A 12 -32.77 -32.03 18.01
N SER A 13 -31.62 -31.38 18.20
CA SER A 13 -31.58 -29.96 18.52
C SER A 13 -32.27 -29.18 17.41
N ALA A 14 -33.19 -28.28 17.79
CA ALA A 14 -33.78 -27.36 16.83
C ALA A 14 -32.65 -26.58 16.12
N PRO A 15 -32.73 -26.34 14.80
CA PRO A 15 -31.67 -25.65 14.08
C PRO A 15 -31.48 -24.27 14.69
N ALA A 16 -30.30 -24.03 15.26
CA ALA A 16 -29.95 -22.74 15.82
C ALA A 16 -30.06 -21.70 14.71
N VAL A 17 -30.97 -20.74 14.88
CA VAL A 17 -31.14 -19.62 13.96
C VAL A 17 -29.86 -18.80 14.02
N ARG A 18 -29.00 -18.97 13.02
CA ARG A 18 -27.83 -18.10 12.83
C ARG A 18 -28.37 -16.70 12.58
N ALA A 19 -28.01 -15.76 13.44
CA ALA A 19 -28.30 -14.37 13.18
C ALA A 19 -27.60 -13.94 11.88
N GLU A 20 -28.37 -13.37 10.97
CA GLU A 20 -27.86 -12.93 9.68
C GLU A 20 -27.01 -11.67 9.86
N TRP A 21 -25.80 -11.68 9.30
CA TRP A 21 -24.90 -10.52 9.34
C TRP A 21 -25.53 -9.34 8.59
N GLN A 22 -25.89 -8.29 9.32
CA GLN A 22 -26.32 -7.04 8.70
C GLN A 22 -25.11 -6.35 8.04
N MET A 23 -25.38 -5.68 6.92
CA MET A 23 -24.38 -4.86 6.24
C MET A 23 -24.42 -3.43 6.77
N PRO A 24 -23.26 -2.77 6.97
CA PRO A 24 -23.22 -1.36 7.34
C PRO A 24 -23.80 -0.49 6.22
N ASP A 25 -24.60 0.51 6.61
CA ASP A 25 -24.96 1.61 5.73
C ASP A 25 -23.75 2.52 5.54
N PHE A 26 -23.01 2.32 4.45
CA PHE A 26 -21.80 3.08 4.16
C PHE A 26 -22.06 4.59 4.04
N THR A 27 -23.30 5.03 3.76
CA THR A 27 -23.66 6.45 3.70
C THR A 27 -23.67 7.14 5.07
N ARG A 28 -23.57 6.37 6.16
CA ARG A 28 -23.43 6.85 7.55
C ARG A 28 -22.03 6.65 8.13
N LEU A 29 -21.20 5.81 7.50
CA LEU A 29 -19.83 5.53 7.94
C LEU A 29 -18.77 6.28 7.13
N LEU A 30 -19.13 6.78 5.94
CA LEU A 30 -18.22 7.50 5.04
C LEU A 30 -18.70 8.93 4.78
N GLU A 31 -17.73 9.84 4.63
CA GLU A 31 -17.99 11.25 4.36
C GLU A 31 -18.25 11.52 2.87
N PRO A 32 -19.21 12.42 2.53
CA PRO A 32 -19.38 12.89 1.16
C PRO A 32 -18.12 13.64 0.71
N ALA A 33 -17.84 13.65 -0.59
CA ALA A 33 -16.71 14.41 -1.12
C ALA A 33 -16.94 15.91 -0.91
N ALA A 34 -16.00 16.59 -0.25
CA ALA A 34 -16.01 18.05 -0.13
C ALA A 34 -15.91 18.68 -1.52
N GLU A 35 -16.84 19.59 -1.85
CA GLU A 35 -16.78 20.35 -3.10
C GLU A 35 -15.63 21.36 -3.03
N VAL A 36 -14.63 21.20 -3.91
CA VAL A 36 -13.56 22.17 -4.05
C VAL A 36 -14.01 23.29 -4.98
N GLU A 37 -14.19 24.48 -4.42
CA GLU A 37 -14.38 25.71 -5.19
C GLU A 37 -13.21 25.90 -6.16
N ARG A 38 -13.52 25.87 -7.46
CA ARG A 38 -12.58 26.19 -8.53
C ARG A 38 -12.73 27.66 -8.89
N LYS A 39 -11.61 28.38 -9.05
CA LYS A 39 -11.66 29.80 -9.46
C LYS A 39 -12.17 29.90 -10.90
N PRO A 40 -13.25 30.67 -11.17
CA PRO A 40 -13.75 30.84 -12.53
C PRO A 40 -12.71 31.57 -13.39
N GLY A 41 -12.48 31.08 -14.62
CA GLY A 41 -11.51 31.66 -15.55
C GLY A 41 -10.08 31.11 -15.46
N GLU A 42 -9.74 30.32 -14.43
CA GLU A 42 -8.37 29.80 -14.23
C GLU A 42 -7.96 28.89 -15.40
N ALA A 43 -8.83 27.96 -15.82
CA ALA A 43 -8.54 27.05 -16.91
C ALA A 43 -8.45 27.77 -18.28
N GLU A 44 -9.29 28.78 -18.52
CA GLU A 44 -9.23 29.62 -19.72
C GLU A 44 -7.95 30.46 -19.77
N GLN A 45 -7.43 30.92 -18.62
CA GLN A 45 -6.14 31.59 -18.52
C GLN A 45 -4.97 30.63 -18.76
N THR A 46 -5.02 29.41 -18.22
CA THR A 46 -4.05 28.34 -18.52
C THR A 46 -4.05 28.00 -20.01
N ALA A 47 -5.22 27.83 -20.64
CA ALA A 47 -5.36 27.56 -22.06
C ALA A 47 -4.68 28.62 -22.94
N ARG A 48 -4.98 29.90 -22.72
CA ARG A 48 -4.35 31.02 -23.44
C ARG A 48 -2.83 31.07 -23.25
N THR A 49 -2.35 30.68 -22.07
CA THR A 49 -0.92 30.60 -21.79
C THR A 49 -0.27 29.47 -22.58
N ILE A 50 -0.89 28.28 -22.65
CA ILE A 50 -0.42 27.16 -23.48
C ILE A 50 -0.32 27.56 -24.96
N GLU A 51 -1.36 28.22 -25.50
CA GLU A 51 -1.37 28.67 -26.90
C GLU A 51 -0.28 29.70 -27.19
N ARG A 52 -0.13 30.72 -26.33
CA ARG A 52 0.91 31.76 -26.45
C ARG A 52 2.30 31.15 -26.43
N THR A 53 2.63 30.37 -25.39
CA THR A 53 3.98 29.82 -25.19
C THR A 53 4.37 28.91 -26.36
N LEU A 54 3.47 28.04 -26.81
CA LEU A 54 3.75 27.17 -27.96
C LEU A 54 3.87 27.96 -29.27
N ALA A 55 3.12 29.07 -29.44
CA ALA A 55 3.29 29.97 -30.58
C ALA A 55 4.63 30.71 -30.57
N GLU A 56 5.12 31.15 -29.40
CA GLU A 56 6.44 31.81 -29.22
C GLU A 56 7.59 30.90 -29.67
N PHE A 57 7.52 29.59 -29.40
CA PHE A 57 8.47 28.60 -29.92
C PHE A 57 8.25 28.19 -31.40
N GLY A 58 7.32 28.84 -32.13
CA GLY A 58 7.00 28.53 -33.53
C GLY A 58 6.28 27.19 -33.69
N VAL A 59 5.41 26.84 -32.74
CA VAL A 59 4.61 25.61 -32.69
C VAL A 59 3.12 25.98 -32.44
N PRO A 60 2.47 26.75 -33.32
CA PRO A 60 1.10 27.22 -33.10
C PRO A 60 0.09 26.08 -32.95
N VAL A 61 -0.75 26.19 -31.93
CA VAL A 61 -1.83 25.24 -31.58
C VAL A 61 -3.12 26.00 -31.26
N GLU A 62 -4.22 25.25 -31.20
CA GLU A 62 -5.55 25.73 -30.81
C GLU A 62 -6.08 24.80 -29.70
N VAL A 63 -6.49 25.36 -28.56
CA VAL A 63 -7.12 24.61 -27.46
C VAL A 63 -8.59 24.37 -27.82
N VAL A 64 -8.90 23.19 -28.31
CA VAL A 64 -10.25 22.80 -28.76
C VAL A 64 -11.10 22.14 -27.67
N GLN A 65 -10.51 21.79 -26.53
CA GLN A 65 -11.23 21.16 -25.42
C GLN A 65 -10.50 21.41 -24.08
N ILE A 66 -11.26 21.59 -23.01
CA ILE A 66 -10.76 21.70 -21.63
C ILE A 66 -11.52 20.68 -20.79
N ASN A 67 -10.81 19.76 -20.13
CA ASN A 67 -11.37 18.70 -19.28
C ASN A 67 -10.81 18.84 -17.85
N PRO A 68 -11.51 19.51 -16.92
CA PRO A 68 -11.02 19.75 -15.57
C PRO A 68 -11.31 18.57 -14.63
N GLY A 69 -10.31 17.71 -14.42
CA GLY A 69 -10.33 16.59 -13.47
C GLY A 69 -10.01 17.01 -12.03
N PRO A 70 -9.95 16.06 -11.08
CA PRO A 70 -9.75 16.38 -9.65
C PRO A 70 -8.37 16.97 -9.34
N THR A 71 -7.31 16.39 -9.89
CA THR A 71 -5.90 16.72 -9.57
C THR A 71 -5.19 17.45 -10.71
N ILE A 72 -5.70 17.28 -11.93
CA ILE A 72 -5.18 17.86 -13.17
C ILE A 72 -6.32 18.38 -14.04
N THR A 73 -6.01 19.31 -14.93
CA THR A 73 -6.85 19.69 -16.07
C THR A 73 -6.17 19.27 -17.36
N GLN A 74 -6.91 18.62 -18.25
CA GLN A 74 -6.42 18.17 -19.56
C GLN A 74 -6.90 19.12 -20.66
N PHE A 75 -5.95 19.74 -21.35
CA PHE A 75 -6.17 20.66 -22.48
C PHE A 75 -5.97 19.92 -23.80
N GLY A 76 -6.99 19.90 -24.66
CA GLY A 76 -6.94 19.28 -25.97
C GLY A 76 -6.40 20.22 -27.04
N LEU A 77 -5.15 20.04 -27.45
CA LEU A 77 -4.45 20.83 -28.46
C LEU A 77 -4.61 20.25 -29.87
N LYS A 78 -5.12 21.06 -30.78
CA LYS A 78 -5.16 20.80 -32.22
C LYS A 78 -3.90 21.42 -32.87
N PRO A 79 -3.00 20.62 -33.48
CA PRO A 79 -1.80 21.16 -34.12
C PRO A 79 -2.15 22.02 -35.33
N GLY A 80 -1.72 23.29 -35.28
CA GLY A 80 -1.96 24.30 -36.32
C GLY A 80 -0.98 24.20 -37.48
N TYR A 81 -0.69 25.34 -38.11
CA TYR A 81 0.16 25.44 -39.30
C TYR A 81 1.28 26.46 -39.09
N THR A 82 2.48 26.13 -39.58
CA THR A 82 3.63 27.03 -39.68
C THR A 82 3.89 27.36 -41.14
N GLU A 83 4.17 28.62 -41.42
CA GLU A 83 4.52 29.10 -42.76
C GLU A 83 6.03 29.37 -42.83
N LYS A 84 6.68 28.91 -43.92
CA LYS A 84 8.09 29.18 -44.21
C LYS A 84 8.22 29.53 -45.69
N GLY A 85 8.28 30.82 -46.00
CA GLY A 85 8.02 31.31 -47.35
C GLY A 85 6.61 30.87 -47.78
N GLU A 86 6.47 30.44 -49.03
CA GLU A 86 5.19 29.99 -49.60
C GLU A 86 4.72 28.62 -49.07
N VAL A 87 5.55 27.90 -48.31
CA VAL A 87 5.24 26.54 -47.84
C VAL A 87 4.52 26.58 -46.49
N ARG A 88 3.21 26.34 -46.50
CA ARG A 88 2.38 26.12 -45.32
C ARG A 88 2.41 24.64 -44.89
N ALA A 89 3.09 24.33 -43.78
CA ALA A 89 3.21 22.99 -43.23
C ALA A 89 2.40 22.84 -41.93
N ARG A 90 1.78 21.67 -41.69
CA ARG A 90 1.14 21.38 -40.41
C ARG A 90 2.18 21.11 -39.31
N VAL A 91 1.93 21.61 -38.11
CA VAL A 91 2.76 21.35 -36.92
C VAL A 91 2.86 19.84 -36.66
N LYS A 92 4.08 19.31 -36.62
CA LYS A 92 4.35 17.92 -36.26
C LYS A 92 4.13 17.72 -34.76
N VAL A 93 3.40 16.68 -34.39
CA VAL A 93 3.08 16.34 -32.98
C VAL A 93 4.35 16.21 -32.12
N SER A 94 5.46 15.70 -32.66
CA SER A 94 6.73 15.59 -31.96
C SER A 94 7.34 16.94 -31.53
N ARG A 95 7.02 18.06 -32.21
CA ARG A 95 7.43 19.40 -31.75
C ARG A 95 6.67 19.85 -30.50
N ILE A 96 5.39 19.47 -30.36
CA ILE A 96 4.59 19.77 -29.17
C ILE A 96 5.11 18.96 -27.98
N VAL A 97 5.41 17.67 -28.19
CA VAL A 97 5.98 16.78 -27.16
C VAL A 97 7.37 17.25 -26.70
N ALA A 98 8.20 17.79 -27.61
CA ALA A 98 9.52 18.29 -27.27
C ALA A 98 9.52 19.50 -26.31
N LEU A 99 8.48 20.35 -26.36
CA LEU A 99 8.35 21.57 -25.55
C LEU A 99 7.69 21.33 -24.18
N GLN A 100 7.60 20.09 -23.70
CA GLN A 100 6.95 19.77 -22.42
C GLN A 100 7.59 20.49 -21.23
N ASN A 101 8.92 20.66 -21.23
CA ASN A 101 9.64 21.30 -20.13
C ASN A 101 9.48 22.82 -20.16
N ASP A 102 9.54 23.43 -21.34
CA ASP A 102 9.33 24.87 -21.54
C ASP A 102 7.89 25.27 -21.18
N LEU A 103 6.92 24.39 -21.51
CA LEU A 103 5.53 24.56 -21.13
C LEU A 103 5.32 24.41 -19.62
N ALA A 104 6.00 23.46 -18.96
CA ALA A 104 5.98 23.33 -17.50
C ALA A 104 6.53 24.58 -16.80
N LEU A 105 7.66 25.12 -17.30
CA LEU A 105 8.26 26.36 -16.81
C LEU A 105 7.32 27.56 -17.00
N SER A 106 6.74 27.72 -18.19
CA SER A 106 5.87 28.85 -18.53
C SER A 106 4.52 28.84 -17.81
N LEU A 107 4.04 27.66 -17.40
CA LEU A 107 2.84 27.50 -16.58
C LEU A 107 3.12 27.54 -15.08
N ALA A 108 4.39 27.65 -14.66
CA ALA A 108 4.84 27.47 -13.27
C ALA A 108 4.34 26.16 -12.63
N ALA A 109 4.13 25.12 -13.44
CA ALA A 109 3.46 23.88 -13.06
C ALA A 109 4.30 22.67 -13.47
N SER A 110 4.62 21.79 -12.54
CA SER A 110 5.46 20.62 -12.81
C SER A 110 5.06 19.41 -11.96
N PRO A 111 5.07 18.18 -12.51
CA PRO A 111 5.24 17.83 -13.92
C PRO A 111 4.01 18.14 -14.78
N VAL A 112 4.23 18.67 -15.99
CA VAL A 112 3.27 18.62 -17.11
C VAL A 112 3.47 17.34 -17.91
N ARG A 113 2.39 16.73 -18.41
CA ARG A 113 2.43 15.47 -19.18
C ARG A 113 1.69 15.61 -20.51
N ILE A 114 2.34 15.26 -21.62
CA ILE A 114 1.76 15.34 -22.97
C ILE A 114 1.34 13.96 -23.49
N LEU A 115 0.05 13.81 -23.84
CA LEU A 115 -0.58 12.63 -24.45
C LEU A 115 -0.75 12.83 -25.96
N ALA A 116 0.00 12.07 -26.76
CA ALA A 116 0.17 12.34 -28.19
C ALA A 116 -0.09 11.10 -29.07
N PRO A 117 -1.29 10.94 -29.67
CA PRO A 117 -2.54 11.67 -29.42
C PRO A 117 -3.29 11.15 -28.17
N VAL A 118 -4.39 11.79 -27.80
CA VAL A 118 -5.32 11.25 -26.79
C VAL A 118 -6.12 10.07 -27.40
N PRO A 119 -6.22 8.91 -26.71
CA PRO A 119 -6.95 7.75 -27.23
C PRO A 119 -8.39 8.09 -27.65
N GLY A 120 -8.74 7.74 -28.90
CA GLY A 120 -10.07 8.00 -29.47
C GLY A 120 -10.37 9.47 -29.78
N ARG A 121 -9.40 10.39 -29.70
CA ARG A 121 -9.61 11.84 -29.93
C ARG A 121 -8.58 12.40 -30.93
N PRO A 122 -8.98 13.32 -31.84
CA PRO A 122 -8.09 13.86 -32.89
C PRO A 122 -7.18 15.01 -32.43
N TYR A 123 -6.77 15.01 -31.16
CA TYR A 123 -5.96 16.08 -30.55
C TYR A 123 -4.84 15.53 -29.65
N VAL A 124 -3.87 16.38 -29.33
CA VAL A 124 -2.80 16.14 -28.36
C VAL A 124 -3.26 16.67 -27.01
N GLY A 125 -3.23 15.85 -25.96
CA GLY A 125 -3.62 16.26 -24.61
C GLY A 125 -2.43 16.82 -23.85
N VAL A 126 -2.59 17.95 -23.17
CA VAL A 126 -1.65 18.45 -22.16
C VAL A 126 -2.31 18.36 -20.81
N GLU A 127 -1.76 17.56 -19.91
CA GLU A 127 -2.20 17.42 -18.53
C GLU A 127 -1.38 18.36 -17.65
N VAL A 128 -2.05 19.35 -17.04
CA VAL A 128 -1.46 20.35 -16.15
C VAL A 128 -2.03 20.14 -14.73
N PRO A 129 -1.19 20.16 -13.67
CA PRO A 129 -1.67 20.18 -12.28
C PRO A 129 -2.66 21.32 -11.99
N ASN A 130 -3.72 21.04 -11.24
CA ASN A 130 -4.60 22.08 -10.71
C ASN A 130 -3.93 22.81 -9.53
N ALA A 131 -4.20 24.11 -9.34
CA ALA A 131 -3.71 24.85 -8.18
C ALA A 131 -4.32 24.34 -6.85
N SER A 132 -5.59 23.93 -6.87
CA SER A 132 -6.26 23.17 -5.80
C SER A 132 -6.55 21.74 -6.26
N LYS A 133 -6.09 20.75 -5.49
CA LYS A 133 -6.39 19.33 -5.73
C LYS A 133 -7.71 18.96 -5.04
N ALA A 134 -8.64 18.36 -5.77
CA ALA A 134 -9.87 17.82 -5.18
C ALA A 134 -9.65 16.42 -4.59
N VAL A 135 -10.06 16.22 -3.34
CA VAL A 135 -10.08 14.90 -2.70
C VAL A 135 -11.23 14.07 -3.29
N VAL A 136 -10.93 12.86 -3.74
CA VAL A 136 -11.94 11.90 -4.21
C VAL A 136 -12.32 11.02 -3.03
N SER A 137 -13.44 11.26 -2.34
CA SER A 137 -13.81 10.40 -1.21
C SER A 137 -14.23 9.00 -1.68
N LEU A 138 -13.95 7.98 -0.87
CA LEU A 138 -14.34 6.60 -1.10
C LEU A 138 -15.85 6.49 -1.36
N ARG A 139 -16.66 7.22 -0.58
CA ARG A 139 -18.12 7.26 -0.71
C ARG A 139 -18.60 7.65 -2.11
N GLY A 140 -18.08 8.76 -2.67
CA GLY A 140 -18.56 9.27 -3.95
C GLY A 140 -18.39 8.26 -5.10
N VAL A 141 -17.33 7.45 -5.03
CA VAL A 141 -17.09 6.37 -6.01
C VAL A 141 -17.91 5.11 -5.66
N MET A 142 -18.25 4.86 -4.39
CA MET A 142 -19.15 3.76 -4.00
C MET A 142 -20.63 3.99 -4.35
N GLU A 143 -21.11 5.24 -4.29
CA GLU A 143 -22.47 5.62 -4.74
C GLU A 143 -22.64 5.50 -6.26
N SER A 144 -21.52 5.44 -7.01
CA SER A 144 -21.48 5.43 -8.47
C SER A 144 -22.09 4.17 -9.11
N GLU A 145 -22.61 4.35 -10.32
CA GLU A 145 -23.21 3.29 -11.13
C GLU A 145 -22.23 2.13 -11.45
N PRO A 146 -20.94 2.35 -11.76
CA PRO A 146 -19.96 1.26 -11.91
C PRO A 146 -19.78 0.39 -10.66
N PHE A 147 -19.83 0.97 -9.46
CA PHE A 147 -19.68 0.24 -8.20
C PHE A 147 -20.92 -0.62 -7.91
N ARG A 148 -22.11 0.00 -7.96
CA ARG A 148 -23.40 -0.69 -7.72
C ARG A 148 -23.61 -1.87 -8.69
N ARG A 149 -23.32 -1.69 -9.99
CA ARG A 149 -23.36 -2.79 -10.99
C ARG A 149 -22.42 -3.95 -10.71
N THR A 150 -21.37 -3.74 -9.91
CA THR A 150 -20.44 -4.81 -9.53
C THR A 150 -20.96 -5.58 -8.31
N MET A 151 -21.58 -4.90 -7.34
CA MET A 151 -22.32 -5.54 -6.23
C MET A 151 -23.51 -6.36 -6.72
N GLU A 152 -24.32 -5.81 -7.63
CA GLU A 152 -25.51 -6.48 -8.23
C GLU A 152 -25.17 -7.83 -8.91
N ARG A 153 -23.91 -8.00 -9.33
CA ARG A 153 -23.41 -9.23 -9.98
C ARG A 153 -22.77 -10.23 -9.00
N GLY A 154 -22.69 -9.90 -7.71
CA GLY A 154 -21.94 -10.70 -6.73
C GLY A 154 -20.42 -10.73 -6.98
N GLY A 155 -19.89 -9.70 -7.66
CA GLY A 155 -18.45 -9.51 -7.84
C GLY A 155 -17.78 -8.97 -6.58
N LEU A 156 -16.48 -8.68 -6.67
CA LEU A 156 -15.69 -8.09 -5.57
C LEU A 156 -15.37 -6.63 -5.90
N PRO A 157 -16.25 -5.67 -5.52
CA PRO A 157 -16.14 -4.29 -5.97
C PRO A 157 -15.02 -3.56 -5.23
N ILE A 158 -14.25 -2.79 -5.99
CA ILE A 158 -13.20 -1.90 -5.48
C ILE A 158 -13.44 -0.52 -6.08
N ALA A 159 -13.69 0.48 -5.23
CA ALA A 159 -13.72 1.87 -5.64
C ALA A 159 -12.28 2.36 -5.81
N LEU A 160 -11.79 2.51 -7.05
CA LEU A 160 -10.42 2.95 -7.30
C LEU A 160 -10.27 4.46 -7.17
N GLY A 161 -11.19 5.24 -7.73
CA GLY A 161 -11.05 6.70 -7.78
C GLY A 161 -11.81 7.35 -8.94
N ARG A 162 -11.31 8.48 -9.42
CA ARG A 162 -11.83 9.20 -10.60
C ARG A 162 -10.80 9.35 -11.70
N ASP A 163 -11.21 9.31 -12.96
CA ASP A 163 -10.31 9.55 -14.09
C ASP A 163 -10.05 11.04 -14.40
N THR A 164 -9.20 11.31 -15.39
CA THR A 164 -8.80 12.66 -15.80
C THR A 164 -9.96 13.54 -16.29
N SER A 165 -11.12 12.95 -16.59
CA SER A 165 -12.35 13.65 -16.98
C SER A 165 -13.38 13.72 -15.85
N GLY A 166 -13.03 13.23 -14.65
CA GLY A 166 -13.88 13.25 -13.46
C GLY A 166 -14.83 12.06 -13.33
N ASN A 167 -14.82 11.09 -14.24
CA ASN A 167 -15.72 9.93 -14.17
C ASN A 167 -15.30 9.00 -13.00
N ASP A 168 -16.26 8.52 -12.22
CA ASP A 168 -16.01 7.51 -11.19
C ASP A 168 -15.57 6.17 -11.79
N VAL A 169 -14.57 5.54 -11.17
CA VAL A 169 -13.97 4.28 -11.60
C VAL A 169 -13.97 3.28 -10.46
N ALA A 170 -14.90 2.32 -10.55
CA ALA A 170 -14.88 1.09 -9.77
C ALA A 170 -14.47 -0.10 -10.64
N VAL A 171 -13.90 -1.13 -10.02
CA VAL A 171 -13.44 -2.36 -10.67
C VAL A 171 -13.88 -3.61 -9.89
N ASP A 172 -13.67 -4.78 -10.48
CA ASP A 172 -14.13 -6.08 -9.97
C ASP A 172 -12.95 -7.07 -9.88
N LEU A 173 -12.55 -7.43 -8.66
CA LEU A 173 -11.43 -8.35 -8.41
C LEU A 173 -11.71 -9.78 -8.92
N THR A 174 -12.97 -10.17 -9.18
CA THR A 174 -13.28 -11.48 -9.80
C THR A 174 -12.96 -11.51 -11.30
N ARG A 175 -13.05 -10.35 -11.95
CA ARG A 175 -12.67 -10.14 -13.36
C ARG A 175 -11.18 -9.82 -13.52
N MET A 176 -10.59 -9.21 -12.50
CA MET A 176 -9.17 -8.85 -12.39
C MET A 176 -8.55 -9.72 -11.29
N PRO A 177 -8.36 -11.03 -11.55
CA PRO A 177 -8.28 -12.06 -10.50
C PRO A 177 -7.17 -11.82 -9.48
N HIS A 178 -6.08 -11.19 -9.92
CA HIS A 178 -4.94 -10.82 -9.11
C HIS A 178 -4.47 -9.41 -9.53
N LEU A 179 -4.12 -8.58 -8.55
CA LEU A 179 -3.79 -7.16 -8.69
C LEU A 179 -2.40 -6.88 -8.12
N LEU A 180 -1.56 -6.16 -8.88
CA LEU A 180 -0.26 -5.65 -8.42
C LEU A 180 -0.34 -4.14 -8.20
N VAL A 181 0.10 -3.65 -7.03
CA VAL A 181 0.10 -2.24 -6.65
C VAL A 181 1.53 -1.81 -6.29
N ALA A 182 2.06 -0.76 -6.90
CA ALA A 182 3.42 -0.32 -6.61
C ALA A 182 3.57 1.20 -6.65
N GLY A 183 4.56 1.72 -5.94
CA GLY A 183 4.86 3.16 -5.89
C GLY A 183 5.70 3.53 -4.68
N ALA A 184 6.32 4.71 -4.73
CA ALA A 184 7.16 5.19 -3.63
C ALA A 184 6.36 5.46 -2.34
N THR A 185 7.06 5.48 -1.20
CA THR A 185 6.50 5.89 0.09
C THR A 185 5.85 7.28 -0.02
N GLY A 186 4.66 7.44 0.56
CA GLY A 186 3.87 8.68 0.46
C GLY A 186 3.14 8.93 -0.87
N ALA A 187 3.34 8.08 -1.90
CA ALA A 187 2.71 8.30 -3.21
C ALA A 187 1.20 8.01 -3.26
N GLY A 188 0.65 7.29 -2.27
CA GLY A 188 -0.77 6.91 -2.17
C GLY A 188 -1.05 5.41 -2.05
N LYS A 189 -0.01 4.56 -2.17
CA LYS A 189 -0.09 3.08 -2.13
C LYS A 189 -0.98 2.56 -1.00
N SER A 190 -0.69 2.97 0.23
CA SER A 190 -1.34 2.44 1.44
C SER A 190 -2.79 2.92 1.59
N VAL A 191 -3.07 4.19 1.28
CA VAL A 191 -4.44 4.74 1.23
C VAL A 191 -5.30 3.97 0.23
N CYS A 192 -4.75 3.62 -0.94
CA CYS A 192 -5.44 2.80 -1.93
C CYS A 192 -5.71 1.36 -1.44
N ILE A 193 -4.80 0.77 -0.65
CA ILE A 193 -5.00 -0.55 -0.04
C ILE A 193 -6.08 -0.48 1.04
N ASN A 194 -6.12 0.59 1.84
CA ASN A 194 -7.18 0.81 2.82
C ASN A 194 -8.54 1.06 2.14
N ALA A 195 -8.60 1.90 1.09
CA ALA A 195 -9.80 2.11 0.28
C ALA A 195 -10.31 0.81 -0.37
N LEU A 196 -9.41 -0.08 -0.78
CA LEU A 196 -9.73 -1.43 -1.28
C LEU A 196 -10.31 -2.31 -0.17
N ILE A 197 -9.66 -2.39 1.00
CA ILE A 197 -10.15 -3.16 2.15
C ILE A 197 -11.53 -2.65 2.59
N CYS A 198 -11.71 -1.33 2.70
CA CYS A 198 -12.98 -0.71 3.06
C CYS A 198 -14.07 -0.94 1.99
N SER A 199 -13.74 -0.87 0.68
CA SER A 199 -14.68 -1.25 -0.40
C SER A 199 -15.22 -2.68 -0.23
N LEU A 200 -14.36 -3.61 0.18
CA LEU A 200 -14.72 -5.00 0.42
C LEU A 200 -15.50 -5.19 1.73
N LEU A 201 -15.06 -4.58 2.84
CA LEU A 201 -15.73 -4.62 4.15
C LEU A 201 -17.10 -3.93 4.14
N LEU A 202 -17.36 -3.00 3.22
CA LEU A 202 -18.64 -2.32 3.05
C LEU A 202 -19.53 -2.96 1.98
N SER A 203 -19.07 -4.00 1.28
CA SER A 203 -19.85 -4.73 0.27
C SER A 203 -20.09 -6.21 0.61
N HIS A 204 -19.33 -6.79 1.56
CA HIS A 204 -19.39 -8.21 1.90
C HIS A 204 -19.47 -8.50 3.40
N THR A 205 -20.17 -9.59 3.76
CA THR A 205 -20.26 -10.12 5.12
C THR A 205 -19.12 -11.14 5.41
N PRO A 206 -18.86 -11.48 6.69
CA PRO A 206 -17.88 -12.51 7.06
C PRO A 206 -18.14 -13.92 6.50
N GLU A 207 -19.37 -14.19 6.04
CA GLU A 207 -19.76 -15.46 5.41
C GLU A 207 -19.56 -15.46 3.88
N THR A 208 -19.53 -14.28 3.24
CA THR A 208 -19.31 -14.15 1.78
C THR A 208 -17.87 -13.78 1.43
N LEU A 209 -17.13 -13.15 2.34
CA LEU A 209 -15.72 -12.77 2.19
C LEU A 209 -14.88 -13.15 3.41
N LYS A 210 -13.72 -13.74 3.14
CA LYS A 210 -12.63 -13.88 4.10
C LYS A 210 -11.36 -13.18 3.60
N LEU A 211 -10.63 -12.58 4.53
CA LEU A 211 -9.42 -11.80 4.31
C LEU A 211 -8.20 -12.43 4.98
N VAL A 212 -7.06 -12.37 4.30
CA VAL A 212 -5.73 -12.63 4.86
C VAL A 212 -4.91 -11.37 4.63
N LEU A 213 -4.47 -10.72 5.71
CA LEU A 213 -3.73 -9.46 5.67
C LEU A 213 -2.30 -9.69 6.15
N VAL A 214 -1.33 -9.24 5.34
CA VAL A 214 0.11 -9.36 5.60
C VAL A 214 0.72 -7.95 5.60
N ASP A 215 1.20 -7.53 6.78
CA ASP A 215 1.77 -6.20 7.06
C ASP A 215 3.04 -6.38 7.91
N PRO A 216 4.19 -6.66 7.28
CA PRO A 216 5.45 -6.90 7.99
C PRO A 216 5.97 -5.64 8.71
N LYS A 217 5.53 -4.45 8.28
CA LYS A 217 5.94 -3.16 8.85
C LYS A 217 5.10 -2.75 10.07
N ARG A 218 3.95 -3.41 10.27
CA ARG A 218 2.98 -3.18 11.37
C ARG A 218 2.27 -1.81 11.33
N VAL A 219 2.33 -1.10 10.21
CA VAL A 219 1.81 0.27 10.06
C VAL A 219 0.39 0.28 9.49
N GLU A 220 0.20 -0.37 8.34
CA GLU A 220 -0.91 -0.04 7.44
C GLU A 220 -2.20 -0.80 7.78
N MET A 221 -2.08 -2.07 8.20
CA MET A 221 -3.21 -3.00 8.35
C MET A 221 -3.50 -3.42 9.79
N THR A 222 -2.67 -3.04 10.76
CA THR A 222 -2.83 -3.49 12.16
C THR A 222 -4.13 -3.02 12.80
N GLN A 223 -4.71 -1.91 12.31
CA GLN A 223 -6.05 -1.44 12.65
C GLN A 223 -7.17 -2.47 12.40
N TYR A 224 -7.06 -3.30 11.36
CA TYR A 224 -8.05 -4.31 11.00
C TYR A 224 -8.02 -5.58 11.90
N ARG A 225 -7.11 -5.68 12.87
CA ARG A 225 -7.00 -6.81 13.81
C ARG A 225 -8.33 -7.06 14.53
N GLY A 226 -8.76 -8.33 14.57
CA GLY A 226 -10.01 -8.74 15.25
C GLY A 226 -11.29 -8.39 14.49
N LEU A 227 -11.23 -8.25 13.16
CA LEU A 227 -12.42 -8.26 12.30
C LEU A 227 -12.91 -9.69 12.03
N PRO A 228 -14.24 -9.95 12.03
CA PRO A 228 -14.79 -11.27 11.74
C PRO A 228 -14.52 -11.76 10.30
N HIS A 229 -14.20 -10.86 9.36
CA HIS A 229 -13.76 -11.21 8.00
C HIS A 229 -12.37 -11.84 7.96
N LEU A 230 -11.53 -11.71 8.99
CA LEU A 230 -10.20 -12.31 8.97
C LEU A 230 -10.28 -13.85 9.00
N ALA A 231 -9.40 -14.51 8.25
CA ALA A 231 -9.16 -15.95 8.29
C ALA A 231 -8.00 -16.35 9.23
N THR A 232 -7.21 -15.36 9.65
CA THR A 232 -6.06 -15.41 10.57
C THR A 232 -5.81 -14.00 11.10
N PRO A 233 -5.28 -13.80 12.32
CA PRO A 233 -4.77 -12.50 12.76
C PRO A 233 -3.81 -11.89 11.71
N VAL A 234 -3.77 -10.56 11.61
CA VAL A 234 -2.88 -9.83 10.67
C VAL A 234 -1.45 -10.33 10.85
N ILE A 235 -0.87 -10.87 9.79
CA ILE A 235 0.45 -11.51 9.79
C ILE A 235 1.50 -10.41 9.70
N VAL A 236 2.46 -10.43 10.64
CA VAL A 236 3.52 -9.41 10.71
C VAL A 236 4.92 -10.02 10.67
N GLU A 237 5.03 -11.35 10.70
CA GLU A 237 6.26 -12.12 10.51
C GLU A 237 6.33 -12.59 9.05
N ALA A 238 7.33 -12.14 8.29
CA ALA A 238 7.49 -12.47 6.87
C ALA A 238 7.66 -13.99 6.63
N GLU A 239 8.33 -14.65 7.57
CA GLU A 239 8.59 -16.10 7.62
C GLU A 239 7.30 -16.91 7.57
N ARG A 240 6.23 -16.43 8.20
CA ARG A 240 4.93 -17.13 8.27
C ARG A 240 4.16 -17.05 6.94
N VAL A 241 4.43 -16.05 6.11
CA VAL A 241 3.67 -15.78 4.89
C VAL A 241 3.84 -16.89 3.86
N VAL A 242 5.04 -17.50 3.79
CA VAL A 242 5.29 -18.70 2.97
C VAL A 242 4.34 -19.84 3.35
N GLY A 243 4.21 -20.16 4.64
CA GLY A 243 3.31 -21.21 5.13
C GLY A 243 1.83 -20.92 4.86
N VAL A 244 1.45 -19.63 4.85
CA VAL A 244 0.10 -19.15 4.53
C VAL A 244 -0.18 -19.24 3.02
N LEU A 245 0.78 -18.91 2.16
CA LEU A 245 0.69 -19.10 0.70
C LEU A 245 0.62 -20.59 0.33
N GLN A 246 1.42 -21.45 0.99
CA GLN A 246 1.30 -22.90 0.84
C GLN A 246 -0.09 -23.40 1.27
N TRP A 247 -0.66 -22.86 2.35
CA TRP A 247 -2.03 -23.19 2.77
C TRP A 247 -3.06 -22.73 1.74
N ALA A 248 -2.92 -21.53 1.17
CA ALA A 248 -3.84 -21.03 0.14
C ALA A 248 -3.83 -21.93 -1.10
N VAL A 249 -2.68 -22.48 -1.49
CA VAL A 249 -2.57 -23.50 -2.55
C VAL A 249 -3.31 -24.79 -2.18
N ARG A 250 -3.23 -25.24 -0.91
CA ARG A 250 -3.97 -26.42 -0.43
C ARG A 250 -5.49 -26.18 -0.38
N GLU A 251 -5.94 -24.99 -0.01
CA GLU A 251 -7.35 -24.60 -0.05
C GLU A 251 -7.87 -24.46 -1.49
N MET A 252 -7.07 -23.92 -2.41
CA MET A 252 -7.36 -23.91 -3.85
C MET A 252 -7.59 -25.33 -4.39
N ASP A 253 -6.66 -26.25 -4.13
CA ASP A 253 -6.78 -27.66 -4.53
C ASP A 253 -8.01 -28.35 -3.89
N ARG A 254 -8.34 -28.02 -2.63
CA ARG A 254 -9.52 -28.50 -1.91
C ARG A 254 -10.82 -27.97 -2.53
N ARG A 255 -10.87 -26.70 -2.93
CA ARG A 255 -12.03 -26.09 -3.62
C ARG A 255 -12.27 -26.77 -4.97
N TYR A 256 -11.23 -27.02 -5.76
CA TYR A 256 -11.36 -27.74 -7.03
C TYR A 256 -11.96 -29.15 -6.88
N ARG A 257 -11.61 -29.90 -5.81
CA ARG A 257 -12.22 -31.22 -5.52
C ARG A 257 -13.71 -31.10 -5.22
N ARG A 258 -14.09 -30.21 -4.28
CA ARG A 258 -15.50 -29.92 -3.97
C ARG A 258 -16.31 -29.47 -5.19
N PHE A 259 -15.69 -28.70 -6.09
CA PHE A 259 -16.33 -28.27 -7.34
C PHE A 259 -16.56 -29.44 -8.29
N ALA A 260 -15.57 -30.31 -8.48
CA ALA A 260 -15.70 -31.51 -9.32
C ALA A 260 -16.79 -32.45 -8.76
N GLU A 261 -16.79 -32.71 -7.44
CA GLU A 261 -17.80 -33.51 -6.74
C GLU A 261 -19.23 -32.95 -6.94
N ALA A 262 -19.41 -31.64 -6.89
CA ALA A 262 -20.69 -30.97 -7.14
C ALA A 262 -20.98 -30.69 -8.63
N GLY A 263 -20.09 -31.08 -9.56
CA GLY A 263 -20.20 -30.76 -10.99
C GLY A 263 -20.27 -29.25 -11.28
N ALA A 264 -19.55 -28.42 -10.53
CA ALA A 264 -19.42 -26.98 -10.70
C ALA A 264 -18.09 -26.63 -11.40
N ARG A 265 -18.04 -25.49 -12.10
CA ARG A 265 -16.85 -25.01 -12.81
C ARG A 265 -16.08 -23.91 -12.06
N ASN A 266 -16.74 -23.19 -11.17
CA ASN A 266 -16.21 -22.08 -10.39
C ASN A 266 -16.96 -21.93 -9.05
N LEU A 267 -16.49 -21.02 -8.20
CA LEU A 267 -17.10 -20.71 -6.90
C LEU A 267 -18.57 -20.26 -7.02
N GLU A 268 -18.90 -19.50 -8.05
CA GLU A 268 -20.25 -18.97 -8.29
C GLU A 268 -21.27 -20.10 -8.53
N THR A 269 -21.02 -20.96 -9.53
CA THR A 269 -21.84 -22.15 -9.82
C THR A 269 -21.86 -23.11 -8.63
N TYR A 270 -20.77 -23.22 -7.87
CA TYR A 270 -20.75 -24.02 -6.65
C TYR A 270 -21.70 -23.45 -5.60
N ASN A 271 -21.60 -22.15 -5.30
CA ASN A 271 -22.44 -21.49 -4.30
C ASN A 271 -23.92 -21.43 -4.69
N GLN A 272 -24.25 -21.31 -5.98
CA GLN A 272 -25.61 -21.46 -6.51
C GLN A 272 -26.18 -22.86 -6.21
N LYS A 273 -25.41 -23.92 -6.49
CA LYS A 273 -25.81 -25.30 -6.18
C LYS A 273 -25.94 -25.56 -4.68
N MET A 274 -24.99 -25.07 -3.88
CA MET A 274 -25.05 -25.19 -2.42
C MET A 274 -26.31 -24.53 -1.87
N ALA A 275 -26.61 -23.29 -2.29
CA ALA A 275 -27.83 -22.58 -1.88
C ALA A 275 -29.11 -23.33 -2.25
N ALA A 276 -29.22 -23.85 -3.48
CA ALA A 276 -30.37 -24.64 -3.93
C ALA A 276 -30.54 -25.97 -3.15
N SER A 277 -29.49 -26.46 -2.51
CA SER A 277 -29.50 -27.67 -1.66
C SER A 277 -29.52 -27.39 -0.15
N GLY A 278 -29.64 -26.12 0.27
CA GLY A 278 -29.58 -25.72 1.68
C GLY A 278 -28.22 -25.90 2.35
N GLN A 279 -27.14 -26.08 1.57
CA GLN A 279 -25.79 -26.32 2.06
C GLN A 279 -24.97 -25.02 2.21
N PRO A 280 -23.98 -24.98 3.12
CA PRO A 280 -23.14 -23.80 3.32
C PRO A 280 -22.31 -23.46 2.08
N LYS A 281 -22.40 -22.19 1.67
CA LYS A 281 -21.58 -21.56 0.63
C LYS A 281 -20.09 -21.52 1.05
N LEU A 282 -19.21 -21.33 0.08
CA LEU A 282 -17.80 -20.97 0.30
C LEU A 282 -17.62 -19.46 0.10
N PRO A 283 -16.90 -18.76 1.00
CA PRO A 283 -16.59 -17.34 0.82
C PRO A 283 -15.53 -17.12 -0.25
N PHE A 284 -15.51 -15.93 -0.85
CA PHE A 284 -14.31 -15.40 -1.50
C PHE A 284 -13.17 -15.31 -0.49
N LEU A 285 -11.93 -15.50 -0.93
CA LEU A 285 -10.74 -15.35 -0.12
C LEU A 285 -9.80 -14.34 -0.77
N VAL A 286 -9.61 -13.17 -0.17
CA VAL A 286 -8.67 -12.16 -0.68
C VAL A 286 -7.45 -12.13 0.23
N ILE A 287 -6.28 -12.37 -0.37
CA ILE A 287 -4.98 -12.35 0.30
C ILE A 287 -4.28 -11.05 -0.12
N ILE A 288 -3.98 -10.18 0.84
CA ILE A 288 -3.39 -8.86 0.62
C ILE A 288 -2.03 -8.80 1.31
N ILE A 289 -1.00 -8.41 0.56
CA ILE A 289 0.39 -8.32 1.02
C ILE A 289 0.90 -6.90 0.78
N ASP A 290 1.18 -6.14 1.85
CA ASP A 290 1.59 -4.73 1.71
C ASP A 290 2.97 -4.55 1.06
N GLU A 291 3.90 -5.47 1.35
CA GLU A 291 5.28 -5.41 0.88
C GLU A 291 5.79 -6.78 0.41
N LEU A 292 5.62 -7.06 -0.89
CA LEU A 292 6.18 -8.22 -1.57
C LEU A 292 7.71 -8.27 -1.48
N ALA A 293 8.39 -7.12 -1.43
CA ALA A 293 9.85 -7.07 -1.40
C ALA A 293 10.45 -7.80 -0.20
N ASP A 294 9.80 -7.73 0.96
CA ASP A 294 10.29 -8.34 2.20
C ASP A 294 10.25 -9.88 2.09
N LEU A 295 9.29 -10.43 1.33
CA LEU A 295 9.18 -11.86 1.03
C LEU A 295 10.20 -12.31 -0.03
N MET A 296 10.40 -11.49 -1.07
CA MET A 296 11.37 -11.75 -2.13
C MET A 296 12.83 -11.64 -1.63
N MET A 297 13.08 -10.85 -0.59
CA MET A 297 14.37 -10.83 0.11
C MET A 297 14.59 -12.04 1.02
N LEU A 298 13.53 -12.61 1.59
CA LEU A 298 13.61 -13.72 2.55
C LEU A 298 13.61 -15.10 1.88
N ALA A 299 12.74 -15.32 0.89
CA ALA A 299 12.52 -16.61 0.25
C ALA A 299 11.98 -16.45 -1.19
N PRO A 300 12.79 -15.93 -2.15
CA PRO A 300 12.33 -15.60 -3.49
C PRO A 300 11.74 -16.80 -4.25
N ASP A 301 12.52 -17.88 -4.41
CA ASP A 301 12.15 -19.07 -5.20
C ASP A 301 10.85 -19.74 -4.74
N GLU A 302 10.54 -19.70 -3.44
CA GLU A 302 9.29 -20.25 -2.91
C GLU A 302 8.15 -19.24 -3.01
N THR A 303 8.40 -17.96 -2.70
CA THR A 303 7.41 -16.89 -2.81
C THR A 303 6.90 -16.77 -4.24
N GLU A 304 7.79 -16.66 -5.22
CA GLU A 304 7.44 -16.56 -6.64
C GLU A 304 6.70 -17.81 -7.13
N ARG A 305 7.17 -19.02 -6.77
CA ARG A 305 6.53 -20.29 -7.13
C ARG A 305 5.10 -20.40 -6.61
N LEU A 306 4.87 -20.05 -5.34
CA LEU A 306 3.56 -20.12 -4.71
C LEU A 306 2.60 -19.06 -5.26
N ILE A 307 3.07 -17.82 -5.39
CA ILE A 307 2.30 -16.71 -5.97
C ILE A 307 1.94 -17.01 -7.43
N THR A 308 2.88 -17.53 -8.24
CA THR A 308 2.64 -17.90 -9.63
C THR A 308 1.59 -19.02 -9.74
N ARG A 309 1.72 -20.10 -8.95
CA ARG A 309 0.73 -21.19 -8.96
C ARG A 309 -0.67 -20.72 -8.54
N LEU A 310 -0.76 -19.84 -7.54
CA LEU A 310 -2.02 -19.22 -7.18
C LEU A 310 -2.55 -18.36 -8.33
N ALA A 311 -1.77 -17.40 -8.84
CA ALA A 311 -2.23 -16.46 -9.86
C ALA A 311 -2.70 -17.12 -11.18
N GLN A 312 -2.20 -18.31 -11.49
CA GLN A 312 -2.62 -19.11 -12.64
C GLN A 312 -3.95 -19.86 -12.45
N LEU A 313 -4.23 -20.34 -11.24
CA LEU A 313 -5.27 -21.35 -10.99
C LEU A 313 -6.35 -20.90 -9.98
N ALA A 314 -6.09 -19.88 -9.17
CA ALA A 314 -6.94 -19.49 -8.05
C ALA A 314 -8.26 -18.82 -8.47
N ARG A 315 -8.29 -18.13 -9.62
CA ARG A 315 -9.46 -17.37 -10.13
C ARG A 315 -10.79 -18.13 -10.04
N ALA A 316 -10.86 -19.35 -10.56
CA ALA A 316 -12.12 -20.11 -10.56
C ALA A 316 -12.55 -20.51 -9.14
N THR A 317 -11.61 -20.65 -8.20
CA THR A 317 -11.86 -20.97 -6.79
C THR A 317 -12.31 -19.77 -5.94
N GLY A 318 -12.33 -18.56 -6.51
CA GLY A 318 -12.61 -17.32 -5.78
C GLY A 318 -11.57 -17.00 -4.72
N ILE A 319 -10.31 -17.38 -4.98
CA ILE A 319 -9.14 -16.98 -4.20
C ILE A 319 -8.41 -15.92 -5.03
N HIS A 320 -8.13 -14.77 -4.42
CA HIS A 320 -7.61 -13.57 -5.08
C HIS A 320 -6.36 -13.05 -4.36
N LEU A 321 -5.46 -12.41 -5.10
CA LEU A 321 -4.21 -11.85 -4.57
C LEU A 321 -4.14 -10.36 -4.88
N VAL A 322 -3.87 -9.55 -3.87
CA VAL A 322 -3.47 -8.15 -4.01
C VAL A 322 -2.05 -8.06 -3.46
N LEU A 323 -1.08 -7.95 -4.37
CA LEU A 323 0.32 -7.77 -4.00
C LEU A 323 0.65 -6.28 -4.08
N ALA A 324 1.30 -5.75 -3.05
CA ALA A 324 1.80 -4.40 -3.04
C ALA A 324 3.31 -4.35 -2.78
N THR A 325 3.98 -3.29 -3.23
CA THR A 325 5.39 -3.04 -2.90
C THR A 325 5.77 -1.56 -2.98
N GLN A 326 6.68 -1.12 -2.11
CA GLN A 326 7.36 0.18 -2.23
C GLN A 326 8.69 0.09 -3.00
N ARG A 327 9.11 -1.11 -3.42
CA ARG A 327 10.40 -1.39 -4.08
C ARG A 327 10.18 -2.00 -5.48
N PRO A 328 9.84 -1.19 -6.50
CA PRO A 328 9.63 -1.67 -7.87
C PRO A 328 10.95 -2.00 -8.60
N SER A 329 11.74 -2.94 -8.08
CA SER A 329 12.90 -3.52 -8.78
C SER A 329 12.51 -4.79 -9.56
N VAL A 330 13.36 -5.20 -10.51
CA VAL A 330 13.14 -6.42 -11.32
C VAL A 330 13.16 -7.69 -10.45
N ASP A 331 13.89 -7.67 -9.35
CA ASP A 331 14.07 -8.78 -8.41
C ASP A 331 12.83 -8.99 -7.53
N VAL A 332 12.03 -7.94 -7.33
CA VAL A 332 10.75 -8.00 -6.59
C VAL A 332 9.57 -8.19 -7.55
N VAL A 333 9.55 -7.45 -8.66
CA VAL A 333 8.50 -7.46 -9.68
C VAL A 333 9.02 -8.16 -10.93
N THR A 334 9.22 -9.48 -10.79
CA THR A 334 9.84 -10.34 -11.80
C THR A 334 8.98 -10.48 -13.05
N GLY A 335 9.57 -11.06 -14.11
CA GLY A 335 8.83 -11.42 -15.32
C GLY A 335 7.69 -12.42 -15.07
N LEU A 336 7.85 -13.37 -14.14
CA LEU A 336 6.81 -14.34 -13.81
C LEU A 336 5.69 -13.71 -12.97
N ILE A 337 6.02 -12.84 -12.01
CA ILE A 337 5.00 -12.05 -11.28
C ILE A 337 4.18 -11.24 -12.29
N LYS A 338 4.84 -10.49 -13.19
CA LYS A 338 4.15 -9.68 -14.20
C LYS A 338 3.29 -10.46 -15.19
N ALA A 339 3.74 -11.64 -15.61
CA ALA A 339 2.99 -12.48 -16.56
C ALA A 339 1.65 -12.98 -16.00
N ASN A 340 1.54 -13.14 -14.68
CA ASN A 340 0.34 -13.66 -14.02
C ASN A 340 -0.49 -12.57 -13.29
N PHE A 341 0.04 -11.34 -13.21
CA PHE A 341 -0.65 -10.15 -12.68
C PHE A 341 -0.86 -9.11 -13.79
N PRO A 342 -1.88 -9.28 -14.67
CA PRO A 342 -2.12 -8.37 -15.78
C PRO A 342 -2.77 -7.05 -15.35
N SER A 343 -3.56 -7.05 -14.26
CA SER A 343 -4.12 -5.82 -13.68
C SER A 343 -3.12 -5.19 -12.73
N ARG A 344 -2.77 -3.93 -12.96
CA ARG A 344 -1.70 -3.24 -12.23
C ARG A 344 -2.04 -1.78 -11.92
N ILE A 345 -1.55 -1.29 -10.79
CA ILE A 345 -1.62 0.10 -10.36
C ILE A 345 -0.19 0.56 -10.06
N ALA A 346 0.23 1.66 -10.67
CA ALA A 346 1.45 2.38 -10.30
C ALA A 346 1.08 3.76 -9.77
N PHE A 347 1.41 4.04 -8.51
CA PHE A 347 1.50 5.40 -7.97
C PHE A 347 2.83 6.04 -8.41
N ALA A 348 3.06 7.29 -7.99
CA ALA A 348 4.31 7.98 -8.28
C ALA A 348 5.56 7.17 -7.88
N VAL A 349 6.56 7.15 -8.76
CA VAL A 349 7.86 6.48 -8.59
C VAL A 349 9.00 7.42 -8.94
N SER A 350 10.20 7.13 -8.42
CA SER A 350 11.38 7.98 -8.56
C SER A 350 11.94 8.03 -9.98
N SER A 351 11.75 6.99 -10.80
CA SER A 351 12.37 6.91 -12.12
C SER A 351 11.49 6.26 -13.20
N SER A 352 11.77 6.58 -14.46
CA SER A 352 11.12 5.92 -15.60
C SER A 352 11.44 4.42 -15.70
N THR A 353 12.56 3.99 -15.10
CA THR A 353 12.93 2.58 -14.95
C THR A 353 11.95 1.84 -14.05
N ASP A 354 11.65 2.39 -12.87
CA ASP A 354 10.63 1.86 -11.94
C ASP A 354 9.25 1.76 -12.62
N SER A 355 8.88 2.79 -13.38
CA SER A 355 7.62 2.79 -14.16
C SER A 355 7.56 1.60 -15.13
N ARG A 356 8.67 1.31 -15.85
CA ARG A 356 8.75 0.14 -16.75
C ARG A 356 8.77 -1.18 -15.98
N VAL A 357 9.35 -1.22 -14.78
CA VAL A 357 9.30 -2.43 -13.94
C VAL A 357 7.85 -2.79 -13.62
N ILE A 358 7.00 -1.82 -13.26
CA ILE A 358 5.60 -2.07 -12.91
C ILE A 358 4.72 -2.26 -14.15
N LEU A 359 4.73 -1.29 -15.08
CA LEU A 359 3.73 -1.14 -16.14
C LEU A 359 4.20 -1.61 -17.53
N ASP A 360 5.45 -2.07 -17.66
CA ASP A 360 6.14 -2.28 -18.94
C ASP A 360 6.22 -1.01 -19.82
N SER A 361 5.92 0.16 -19.24
CA SER A 361 5.86 1.48 -19.89
C SER A 361 6.30 2.60 -18.93
N VAL A 362 6.73 3.73 -19.49
CA VAL A 362 7.02 4.97 -18.74
C VAL A 362 5.73 5.73 -18.37
N GLY A 363 5.82 6.68 -17.45
CA GLY A 363 4.75 7.62 -17.10
C GLY A 363 4.39 7.69 -15.63
N ALA A 364 4.67 6.66 -14.83
CA ALA A 364 4.45 6.71 -13.37
C ALA A 364 5.45 7.68 -12.69
N ASP A 365 6.58 7.93 -13.33
CA ASP A 365 7.57 8.97 -13.03
C ASP A 365 7.11 10.42 -13.37
N LYS A 366 5.83 10.60 -13.71
CA LYS A 366 5.17 11.88 -14.03
C LYS A 366 3.85 12.08 -13.27
N LEU A 367 3.62 11.28 -12.23
CA LEU A 367 2.50 11.39 -11.30
C LEU A 367 2.79 12.37 -10.16
N LEU A 368 1.75 12.92 -9.56
CA LEU A 368 1.78 14.02 -8.57
C LEU A 368 1.80 13.54 -7.11
N GLY A 369 1.98 12.23 -6.88
CA GLY A 369 1.80 11.58 -5.58
C GLY A 369 0.37 11.75 -5.04
N GLN A 370 0.19 11.58 -3.72
CA GLN A 370 -1.09 11.82 -3.03
C GLN A 370 -2.30 11.12 -3.68
N GLY A 371 -2.11 9.88 -4.16
CA GLY A 371 -3.16 9.07 -4.78
C GLY A 371 -3.27 9.18 -6.31
N ASP A 372 -2.53 10.07 -6.98
CA ASP A 372 -2.45 10.09 -8.45
C ASP A 372 -1.69 8.85 -8.95
N MET A 373 -2.35 8.07 -9.83
CA MET A 373 -1.90 6.75 -10.28
C MET A 373 -2.15 6.48 -11.76
N LEU A 374 -1.36 5.57 -12.34
CA LEU A 374 -1.66 4.90 -13.60
C LEU A 374 -2.19 3.49 -13.33
N TYR A 375 -3.39 3.21 -13.83
CA TYR A 375 -4.05 1.91 -13.75
C TYR A 375 -4.05 1.23 -15.13
N MET A 376 -3.73 -0.06 -15.15
CA MET A 376 -3.80 -0.95 -16.29
C MET A 376 -4.79 -2.09 -16.01
N ALA A 377 -5.74 -2.31 -16.93
CA ALA A 377 -6.76 -3.33 -16.79
C ALA A 377 -6.27 -4.71 -17.28
N SER A 378 -6.95 -5.79 -16.90
CA SER A 378 -6.64 -7.13 -17.43
C SER A 378 -7.05 -7.32 -18.89
N ASP A 379 -7.96 -6.47 -19.39
CA ASP A 379 -8.55 -6.52 -20.73
C ASP A 379 -8.17 -5.32 -21.64
N ASP A 380 -7.39 -4.35 -21.15
CA ASP A 380 -6.84 -3.25 -21.95
C ASP A 380 -5.43 -2.84 -21.46
N SER A 381 -4.43 -2.90 -22.35
CA SER A 381 -3.05 -2.49 -22.07
C SER A 381 -2.85 -0.97 -22.08
N LYS A 382 -3.92 -0.17 -22.27
CA LYS A 382 -3.86 1.30 -22.15
C LYS A 382 -3.84 1.73 -20.69
N LEU A 383 -2.86 2.54 -20.35
CA LEU A 383 -2.73 3.16 -19.02
C LEU A 383 -3.77 4.27 -18.84
N ARG A 384 -4.71 4.09 -17.91
CA ARG A 384 -5.66 5.11 -17.45
C ARG A 384 -5.06 5.87 -16.28
N ARG A 385 -4.94 7.19 -16.36
CA ARG A 385 -4.58 8.03 -15.20
C ARG A 385 -5.81 8.26 -14.34
N LEU A 386 -5.71 7.95 -13.05
CA LEU A 386 -6.77 8.05 -12.05
C LEU A 386 -6.24 8.81 -10.82
N GLN A 387 -7.07 9.64 -10.21
CA GLN A 387 -6.88 10.08 -8.82
C GLN A 387 -7.58 9.08 -7.91
N GLY A 388 -6.80 8.43 -7.04
CA GLY A 388 -7.28 7.41 -6.12
C GLY A 388 -8.27 7.92 -5.08
N CYS A 389 -9.17 7.03 -4.64
CA CYS A 389 -10.03 7.24 -3.48
C CYS A 389 -9.19 7.51 -2.22
N TYR A 390 -9.63 8.52 -1.46
CA TYR A 390 -9.22 8.76 -0.09
C TYR A 390 -10.25 8.15 0.87
N VAL A 391 -9.75 7.61 1.98
CA VAL A 391 -10.54 7.21 3.16
C VAL A 391 -9.73 7.64 4.38
N SER A 392 -10.38 8.24 5.39
CA SER A 392 -9.71 8.72 6.60
C SER A 392 -9.55 7.63 7.67
N ASP A 393 -8.65 7.84 8.63
CA ASP A 393 -8.48 6.90 9.74
C ASP A 393 -9.72 6.85 10.64
N GLU A 394 -10.49 7.96 10.75
CA GLU A 394 -11.79 8.01 11.43
C GLU A 394 -12.84 7.15 10.72
N GLU A 395 -12.92 7.22 9.38
CA GLU A 395 -13.80 6.37 8.56
C GLU A 395 -13.43 4.88 8.75
N ILE A 396 -12.14 4.53 8.69
CA ILE A 396 -11.66 3.16 8.90
C ILE A 396 -12.00 2.70 10.33
N VAL A 397 -11.77 3.51 11.36
CA VAL A 397 -12.14 3.22 12.75
C VAL A 397 -13.65 3.04 12.90
N GLY A 398 -14.47 3.80 12.18
CA GLY A 398 -15.92 3.63 12.13
C GLY A 398 -16.33 2.25 11.60
N ILE A 399 -15.78 1.86 10.44
CA ILE A 399 -16.01 0.54 9.81
C ILE A 399 -15.54 -0.60 10.72
N VAL A 400 -14.35 -0.46 11.30
CA VAL A 400 -13.76 -1.46 12.20
C VAL A 400 -14.57 -1.60 13.49
N ARG A 401 -15.10 -0.48 14.03
CA ARG A 401 -15.96 -0.46 15.21
C ARG A 401 -17.30 -1.14 14.95
N TYR A 402 -17.94 -0.87 13.80
CA TYR A 402 -19.20 -1.52 13.39
C TYR A 402 -19.04 -3.04 13.36
N TRP A 403 -18.07 -3.55 12.61
CA TRP A 403 -17.92 -5.00 12.45
C TRP A 403 -17.49 -5.72 13.74
N LYS A 404 -16.72 -5.06 14.62
CA LYS A 404 -16.42 -5.58 15.97
C LYS A 404 -17.62 -5.56 16.91
N TYR A 405 -18.59 -4.66 16.70
CA TYR A 405 -19.85 -4.62 17.45
C TYR A 405 -20.81 -5.71 16.97
N SER A 406 -21.05 -5.82 15.66
CA SER A 406 -21.88 -6.89 15.08
C SER A 406 -21.35 -8.30 15.39
N ALA A 407 -20.02 -8.47 15.43
CA ALA A 407 -19.41 -9.73 15.86
C ALA A 407 -19.65 -10.08 17.34
N ARG A 408 -20.13 -9.15 18.17
CA ARG A 408 -20.49 -9.40 19.58
C ARG A 408 -22.00 -9.52 19.78
N VAL A 409 -22.77 -8.70 19.07
CA VAL A 409 -24.22 -8.55 19.26
C VAL A 409 -25.01 -9.47 18.34
N ASP A 410 -24.77 -9.40 17.04
CA ASP A 410 -25.57 -10.14 16.06
C ASP A 410 -25.23 -11.64 16.12
N ALA A 411 -23.96 -12.00 15.88
CA ALA A 411 -23.53 -13.40 15.81
C ALA A 411 -23.70 -14.19 17.14
N GLY A 412 -23.86 -13.50 18.27
CA GLY A 412 -23.83 -14.08 19.61
C GLY A 412 -22.46 -14.69 19.96
N ALA A 413 -22.21 -14.94 21.25
CA ALA A 413 -20.89 -15.34 21.74
C ALA A 413 -20.32 -16.64 21.12
N GLU A 414 -21.16 -17.50 20.53
CA GLU A 414 -20.77 -18.80 19.97
C GLU A 414 -20.55 -18.77 18.45
N ALA A 415 -21.43 -18.15 17.65
CA ALA A 415 -21.14 -17.98 16.23
C ALA A 415 -20.07 -16.89 16.00
N ALA A 416 -19.87 -15.96 16.94
CA ALA A 416 -18.69 -15.09 16.97
C ALA A 416 -17.38 -15.89 17.04
N ARG A 417 -17.33 -16.93 17.89
CA ARG A 417 -16.18 -17.85 17.99
C ARG A 417 -16.03 -18.71 16.73
N GLN A 418 -17.13 -19.19 16.14
CA GLN A 418 -17.08 -19.93 14.87
C GLN A 418 -16.63 -19.05 13.69
N ALA A 419 -17.06 -17.80 13.62
CA ALA A 419 -16.59 -16.84 12.61
C ALA A 419 -15.09 -16.52 12.75
N HIS A 420 -14.56 -16.57 13.99
CA HIS A 420 -13.14 -16.45 14.30
C HIS A 420 -12.36 -17.78 14.26
N GLN A 421 -12.97 -18.92 13.93
CA GLN A 421 -12.20 -20.15 13.71
C GLN A 421 -11.27 -19.94 12.50
N PRO A 422 -9.94 -20.10 12.66
CA PRO A 422 -9.03 -20.01 11.52
C PRO A 422 -9.33 -21.14 10.53
N LEU A 423 -9.15 -20.88 9.24
CA LEU A 423 -9.53 -21.81 8.15
C LEU A 423 -8.58 -23.04 8.02
N GLY A 424 -8.00 -23.50 9.13
CA GLY A 424 -6.84 -24.41 9.12
C GLY A 424 -5.58 -23.76 8.56
N ILE A 425 -5.53 -22.41 8.51
CA ILE A 425 -4.30 -21.67 8.24
C ILE A 425 -3.28 -22.05 9.33
N PRO A 426 -2.02 -22.39 8.99
CA PRO A 426 -1.03 -22.78 9.99
C PRO A 426 -0.86 -21.72 11.08
N GLU A 427 -1.40 -22.03 12.26
CA GLU A 427 -0.94 -21.41 13.50
C GLU A 427 0.53 -21.77 13.71
N PRO A 428 1.33 -20.86 14.29
CA PRO A 428 2.77 -21.01 14.29
C PRO A 428 3.21 -22.24 15.10
N MET A 429 3.97 -23.14 14.45
CA MET A 429 5.02 -23.89 15.15
C MET A 429 6.21 -22.97 15.45
N ILE A 430 5.94 -21.86 16.12
CA ILE A 430 6.92 -21.31 17.06
C ILE A 430 7.06 -22.41 18.11
N GLN A 431 8.25 -23.00 18.26
CA GLN A 431 8.57 -23.64 19.53
C GLN A 431 8.38 -22.55 20.58
N PRO A 432 7.50 -22.71 21.59
CA PRO A 432 7.37 -21.68 22.60
C PRO A 432 8.75 -21.42 23.17
N GLU A 433 9.23 -20.18 23.06
CA GLU A 433 10.22 -19.71 24.02
C GLU A 433 9.60 -19.98 25.38
N LEU A 434 10.32 -20.71 26.25
CA LEU A 434 9.77 -21.53 27.35
C LEU A 434 8.98 -20.78 28.45
N TRP A 435 8.71 -19.50 28.23
CA TRP A 435 8.18 -18.47 29.11
C TRP A 435 6.65 -18.46 29.13
N ASP A 436 5.99 -18.56 27.97
CA ASP A 436 4.53 -18.42 27.83
C ASP A 436 3.71 -19.57 28.46
N GLN A 437 4.37 -20.62 28.99
CA GLN A 437 3.71 -21.74 29.67
C GLN A 437 3.77 -21.67 31.21
N MET A 438 4.25 -20.55 31.79
CA MET A 438 4.35 -20.37 33.25
C MET A 438 3.44 -19.26 33.83
N VAL A 439 2.53 -18.69 33.04
CA VAL A 439 1.57 -17.67 33.52
C VAL A 439 0.32 -18.34 34.10
N ASP A 440 0.26 -18.42 35.44
CA ASP A 440 -0.91 -18.86 36.20
C ASP A 440 -2.05 -17.81 36.10
N PRO A 441 -3.26 -18.16 35.60
CA PRO A 441 -4.34 -17.19 35.37
C PRO A 441 -4.83 -16.43 36.61
N ASP A 442 -4.66 -16.98 37.82
CA ASP A 442 -5.29 -16.47 39.04
C ASP A 442 -4.47 -15.39 39.79
N ARG A 443 -3.36 -14.90 39.23
CA ARG A 443 -2.48 -13.90 39.87
C ARG A 443 -2.23 -12.66 39.00
N GLY A 444 -3.02 -11.63 39.22
CA GLY A 444 -2.86 -10.32 38.57
C GLY A 444 -1.72 -9.47 39.14
N ALA A 445 -1.29 -8.49 38.33
CA ALA A 445 -0.22 -7.50 38.54
C ALA A 445 1.22 -8.06 38.51
N LEU A 446 1.99 -7.59 37.51
CA LEU A 446 3.40 -7.93 37.32
C LEU A 446 4.31 -7.15 38.29
N ALA A 447 5.26 -7.85 38.90
CA ALA A 447 6.58 -7.29 39.17
C ALA A 447 7.48 -7.55 37.94
N PRO A 448 8.52 -6.74 37.68
CA PRO A 448 9.49 -7.05 36.63
C PRO A 448 10.37 -8.23 37.06
N GLU A 449 10.07 -9.43 36.55
CA GLU A 449 10.96 -10.58 36.71
C GLU A 449 12.26 -10.36 35.91
N ARG A 450 13.39 -10.80 36.49
CA ARG A 450 14.71 -10.74 35.85
C ARG A 450 14.79 -11.70 34.67
N ASP A 451 15.71 -11.44 33.73
CA ASP A 451 15.99 -12.40 32.66
C ASP A 451 16.32 -13.78 33.26
N ALA A 452 15.67 -14.86 32.79
CA ALA A 452 15.83 -16.21 33.36
C ALA A 452 17.26 -16.77 33.25
N LEU A 453 18.16 -16.14 32.48
CA LEU A 453 19.59 -16.48 32.41
C LEU A 453 20.47 -15.64 33.34
N TRP A 454 19.87 -14.81 34.20
CA TRP A 454 20.56 -13.95 35.17
C TRP A 454 21.57 -14.72 36.02
N ASP A 455 21.15 -15.77 36.72
CA ASP A 455 22.03 -16.49 37.64
C ASP A 455 23.14 -17.28 36.90
N GLU A 456 22.89 -17.77 35.68
CA GLU A 456 23.93 -18.37 34.84
C GLU A 456 24.94 -17.30 34.35
N ALA A 457 24.47 -16.11 33.99
CA ALA A 457 25.33 -14.99 33.61
C ALA A 457 26.21 -14.56 34.79
N VAL A 458 25.64 -14.43 36.00
CA VAL A 458 26.36 -14.13 37.26
C VAL A 458 27.41 -15.21 37.57
N ALA A 459 27.08 -16.49 37.38
CA ALA A 459 28.03 -17.58 37.59
C ALA A 459 29.20 -17.52 36.58
N LEU A 460 28.90 -17.33 35.29
CA LEU A 460 29.91 -17.29 34.22
C LEU A 460 30.89 -16.12 34.35
N ILE A 461 30.43 -14.92 34.70
CA ILE A 461 31.33 -13.77 34.91
C ILE A 461 32.21 -13.95 36.16
N ARG A 462 31.69 -14.60 37.22
CA ARG A 462 32.46 -14.89 38.44
C ARG A 462 33.51 -15.98 38.23
N GLU A 463 33.21 -16.99 37.41
CA GLU A 463 34.15 -18.04 37.03
C GLU A 463 35.30 -17.48 36.15
N HIS A 464 34.99 -16.60 35.20
CA HIS A 464 35.94 -16.12 34.20
C HIS A 464 36.60 -14.76 34.51
N GLY A 465 36.14 -14.04 35.54
CA GLY A 465 36.72 -12.78 36.02
C GLY A 465 36.54 -11.56 35.11
N ALA A 466 35.87 -11.70 33.96
CA ALA A 466 35.69 -10.64 32.98
C ALA A 466 34.34 -10.77 32.26
N ALA A 467 33.64 -9.66 32.06
CA ALA A 467 32.30 -9.61 31.48
C ALA A 467 32.29 -8.89 30.12
N SER A 468 31.60 -9.44 29.11
CA SER A 468 31.33 -8.74 27.85
C SER A 468 30.14 -9.34 27.11
N THR A 469 29.49 -8.53 26.28
CA THR A 469 28.32 -8.93 25.48
C THR A 469 28.64 -10.13 24.58
N SER A 470 29.79 -10.07 23.89
CA SER A 470 30.32 -11.14 23.05
C SER A 470 30.81 -12.38 23.82
N PHE A 471 31.00 -12.29 25.14
CA PHE A 471 31.28 -13.47 25.98
C PHE A 471 29.98 -14.17 26.38
N LEU A 472 29.01 -13.45 26.96
CA LEU A 472 27.71 -14.02 27.32
C LEU A 472 26.95 -14.56 26.10
N GLN A 473 26.95 -13.85 24.97
CA GLN A 473 26.40 -14.32 23.69
C GLN A 473 26.93 -15.71 23.30
N ARG A 474 28.25 -15.95 23.44
CA ARG A 474 28.87 -17.23 23.03
C ARG A 474 28.70 -18.34 24.07
N LYS A 475 28.69 -18.00 25.36
CA LYS A 475 28.52 -18.97 26.46
C LYS A 475 27.07 -19.40 26.64
N LEU A 476 26.14 -18.45 26.72
CA LEU A 476 24.70 -18.67 26.89
C LEU A 476 23.95 -18.91 25.57
N ARG A 477 24.64 -18.78 24.42
CA ARG A 477 24.09 -18.98 23.05
C ARG A 477 22.91 -18.07 22.69
N ILE A 478 22.83 -16.90 23.31
CA ILE A 478 21.76 -15.90 23.12
C ILE A 478 22.10 -14.85 22.06
N GLY A 479 21.08 -14.16 21.53
CA GLY A 479 21.26 -13.03 20.61
C GLY A 479 21.96 -11.83 21.26
N TYR A 480 22.70 -11.05 20.45
CA TYR A 480 23.50 -9.90 20.91
C TYR A 480 22.68 -8.89 21.74
N SER A 481 21.45 -8.58 21.33
CA SER A 481 20.54 -7.64 22.01
C SER A 481 19.98 -8.14 23.35
N ARG A 482 20.17 -9.42 23.69
CA ARG A 482 19.88 -10.00 25.02
C ARG A 482 21.16 -10.11 25.85
N ALA A 483 22.29 -10.46 25.22
CA ALA A 483 23.61 -10.42 25.86
C ALA A 483 24.07 -9.00 26.24
N ALA A 484 23.60 -7.97 25.53
CA ALA A 484 23.78 -6.56 25.90
C ALA A 484 23.00 -6.24 27.19
N ARG A 485 21.67 -6.41 27.17
CA ARG A 485 20.81 -6.17 28.34
C ARG A 485 21.27 -6.89 29.60
N LEU A 486 21.62 -8.18 29.50
CA LEU A 486 22.19 -8.90 30.65
C LEU A 486 23.48 -8.25 31.19
N ILE A 487 24.37 -7.74 30.33
CA ILE A 487 25.60 -7.04 30.77
C ILE A 487 25.29 -5.69 31.43
N ASP A 488 24.29 -4.97 30.94
CA ASP A 488 23.89 -3.66 31.46
C ASP A 488 23.09 -3.81 32.78
N GLU A 489 22.20 -4.80 32.89
CA GLU A 489 21.55 -5.21 34.15
C GLU A 489 22.58 -5.66 35.21
N LEU A 490 23.68 -6.32 34.80
CA LEU A 490 24.79 -6.70 35.67
C LEU A 490 25.66 -5.51 36.14
N GLU A 491 25.68 -4.41 35.38
CA GLU A 491 26.27 -3.13 35.78
C GLU A 491 25.36 -2.39 36.77
N GLU A 492 24.04 -2.30 36.49
CA GLU A 492 23.07 -1.70 37.40
C GLU A 492 23.00 -2.43 38.76
N ALA A 493 23.20 -3.75 38.78
CA ALA A 493 23.31 -4.54 40.01
C ALA A 493 24.68 -4.44 40.71
N GLY A 494 25.63 -3.66 40.19
CA GLY A 494 26.97 -3.47 40.77
C GLY A 494 27.89 -4.70 40.72
N LEU A 495 27.57 -5.70 39.91
CA LEU A 495 28.38 -6.92 39.77
C LEU A 495 29.49 -6.77 38.72
N VAL A 496 29.31 -5.86 37.76
CA VAL A 496 30.23 -5.54 36.67
C VAL A 496 30.51 -4.04 36.66
N GLY A 497 31.77 -3.66 36.41
CA GLY A 497 32.20 -2.27 36.36
C GLY A 497 31.80 -1.55 35.07
N PRO A 498 31.91 -0.21 35.03
CA PRO A 498 31.43 0.60 33.93
C PRO A 498 32.15 0.32 32.61
N ALA A 499 31.47 0.58 31.49
CA ALA A 499 32.01 0.33 30.16
C ALA A 499 33.32 1.09 29.91
N HIS A 500 34.39 0.35 29.57
CA HIS A 500 35.71 0.90 29.22
C HIS A 500 36.07 0.52 27.78
N GLY A 501 35.51 1.27 26.83
CA GLY A 501 35.74 1.10 25.40
C GLY A 501 35.30 -0.28 24.89
N ASN A 502 36.10 -0.86 24.00
CA ASN A 502 35.84 -2.16 23.37
C ASN A 502 36.52 -3.34 24.12
N THR A 503 36.86 -3.13 25.39
CA THR A 503 37.54 -4.12 26.27
C THR A 503 36.54 -4.79 27.22
N PRO A 504 36.79 -6.02 27.70
CA PRO A 504 35.93 -6.65 28.70
C PRO A 504 35.82 -5.80 29.96
N ARG A 505 34.61 -5.71 30.52
CA ARG A 505 34.33 -5.02 31.78
C ARG A 505 34.86 -5.85 32.96
N GLU A 506 35.41 -5.18 33.97
CA GLU A 506 35.91 -5.78 35.20
C GLU A 506 34.75 -6.28 36.08
N VAL A 507 34.94 -7.37 36.83
CA VAL A 507 33.91 -7.97 37.70
C VAL A 507 34.19 -7.53 39.14
N LEU A 508 33.29 -6.74 39.73
CA LEU A 508 33.56 -5.99 40.97
C LEU A 508 33.32 -6.78 42.26
N ALA A 509 32.63 -7.93 42.19
CA ALA A 509 32.14 -8.63 43.37
C ALA A 509 33.09 -9.72 43.90
N GLY A 510 33.78 -9.42 45.00
CA GLY A 510 34.41 -10.43 45.86
C GLY A 510 33.37 -11.35 46.52
N ALA A 511 33.76 -12.59 46.84
CA ALA A 511 32.83 -13.69 47.14
C ALA A 511 32.14 -13.68 48.54
N ALA A 512 31.93 -12.51 49.14
CA ALA A 512 31.40 -12.38 50.51
C ALA A 512 30.10 -11.55 50.64
N ASP A 513 30.00 -10.38 50.01
CA ASP A 513 29.04 -9.34 50.45
C ASP A 513 27.67 -9.35 49.75
N ALA A 514 27.38 -10.35 48.92
CA ALA A 514 26.17 -10.39 48.07
C ALA A 514 24.84 -10.42 48.86
N ALA A 515 24.83 -10.85 50.12
CA ALA A 515 23.64 -10.85 50.97
C ALA A 515 23.29 -9.45 51.50
N ALA A 516 24.28 -8.66 51.90
CA ALA A 516 24.06 -7.36 52.54
C ALA A 516 23.48 -6.31 51.57
N VAL A 517 23.94 -6.32 50.31
CA VAL A 517 23.47 -5.38 49.27
C VAL A 517 22.03 -5.68 48.85
N ALA A 518 21.62 -6.94 48.85
CA ALA A 518 20.28 -7.35 48.45
C ALA A 518 19.18 -6.86 49.42
N ASP A 519 19.47 -6.81 50.73
CA ASP A 519 18.49 -6.39 51.74
C ASP A 519 18.47 -4.88 51.99
N ASP A 520 19.59 -4.17 51.82
CA ASP A 520 19.60 -2.69 51.80
C ASP A 520 18.75 -2.13 50.64
N PHE A 521 18.81 -2.77 49.46
CA PHE A 521 17.97 -2.39 48.31
C PHE A 521 16.47 -2.59 48.58
N ARG A 522 16.06 -3.73 49.17
CA ARG A 522 14.67 -3.98 49.57
C ARG A 522 14.18 -2.95 50.58
N SER A 523 14.95 -2.71 51.65
CA SER A 523 14.59 -1.76 52.71
C SER A 523 14.41 -0.32 52.22
N ARG A 524 15.08 0.05 51.11
CA ARG A 524 14.89 1.34 50.44
C ARG A 524 13.66 1.38 49.54
N LEU A 525 13.31 0.28 48.87
CA LEU A 525 12.06 0.19 48.09
C LEU A 525 10.84 0.27 49.00
N ASP A 526 10.76 -0.55 50.05
CA ASP A 526 9.56 -0.65 50.90
C ASP A 526 9.19 0.72 51.51
N LYS A 527 10.19 1.47 51.98
CA LYS A 527 10.02 2.84 52.50
C LYS A 527 9.54 3.86 51.47
N ALA A 528 9.70 3.61 50.17
CA ALA A 528 9.21 4.51 49.13
C ALA A 528 7.69 4.41 48.91
N PHE A 529 7.06 3.31 49.33
CA PHE A 529 5.64 3.03 49.04
C PHE A 529 4.67 3.24 50.23
N GLU A 530 5.16 3.40 51.46
CA GLU A 530 4.28 3.53 52.65
C GLU A 530 3.59 4.90 52.83
N THR A 531 3.74 5.88 51.93
CA THR A 531 3.16 7.24 52.13
C THR A 531 2.41 7.86 50.95
N ARG A 532 1.12 7.53 50.81
CA ARG A 532 -0.04 8.48 50.82
C ARG A 532 -1.36 7.82 50.40
N PRO A 533 -2.43 7.89 51.20
CA PRO A 533 -3.80 7.70 50.70
C PRO A 533 -4.33 9.00 50.06
N ASN A 534 -5.19 8.87 49.05
CA ASN A 534 -5.96 9.98 48.47
C ASN A 534 -7.46 9.75 48.77
N PRO A 535 -8.19 10.69 49.40
CA PRO A 535 -9.58 10.49 49.78
C PRO A 535 -10.55 10.62 48.58
N LEU A 536 -11.67 9.90 48.67
CA LEU A 536 -12.82 10.07 47.77
C LEU A 536 -13.68 11.28 48.20
N PRO A 537 -14.34 11.99 47.27
CA PRO A 537 -15.36 12.97 47.59
C PRO A 537 -16.68 12.29 48.02
N PRO A 538 -17.49 12.92 48.89
CA PRO A 538 -18.82 12.43 49.25
C PRO A 538 -19.92 12.94 48.29
N GLU A 539 -20.98 12.15 48.13
CA GLU A 539 -22.27 12.58 47.56
C GLU A 539 -23.20 13.10 48.66
N THR A 540 -24.02 14.13 48.36
CA THR A 540 -25.37 14.36 48.94
C THR A 540 -26.08 15.45 48.14
N ASP A 541 -27.35 15.22 47.80
CA ASP A 541 -28.24 16.23 47.21
C ASP A 541 -28.79 17.22 48.26
N ALA A 542 -29.02 18.48 47.86
CA ALA A 542 -30.09 19.34 48.37
C ALA A 542 -30.24 20.62 47.51
N ASP A 543 -31.48 21.04 47.27
CA ASP A 543 -31.83 22.24 46.50
C ASP A 543 -31.43 23.55 47.21
N PHE A 544 -31.02 24.57 46.44
CA PHE A 544 -31.36 25.98 46.68
C PHE A 544 -31.24 26.77 45.36
N ASP A 545 -32.13 27.74 45.16
CA ASP A 545 -32.42 28.38 43.86
C ASP A 545 -32.77 29.87 44.05
N PHE A 546 -32.48 30.71 43.03
CA PHE A 546 -32.59 32.20 43.00
C PHE A 546 -31.69 32.95 44.02
N ASP A 547 -31.23 34.20 43.83
CA ASP A 547 -31.87 35.36 43.17
C ASP A 547 -30.87 36.32 42.46
N VAL A 548 -31.32 37.50 41.98
CA VAL A 548 -30.64 38.33 40.93
C VAL A 548 -30.32 39.79 41.34
N ASP A 549 -29.30 40.40 40.68
CA ASP A 549 -29.04 41.86 40.49
C ASP A 549 -28.60 42.73 41.71
N PRO A 550 -28.18 44.01 41.55
CA PRO A 550 -27.58 44.72 40.38
C PRO A 550 -26.36 45.64 40.69
N ASP A 551 -25.65 46.08 39.63
CA ASP A 551 -24.90 47.37 39.44
C ASP A 551 -23.75 47.86 40.39
N LEU A 552 -22.98 48.85 39.86
CA LEU A 552 -21.95 49.75 40.48
C LEU A 552 -20.52 49.21 40.73
N GLU A 553 -19.43 50.00 40.65
CA GLU A 553 -19.05 51.09 39.70
C GLU A 553 -17.54 51.51 39.83
N ILE A 554 -16.82 51.59 38.69
CA ILE A 554 -15.49 52.27 38.47
C ILE A 554 -14.34 51.93 39.48
N LEU A 555 -13.32 52.77 39.79
CA LEU A 555 -12.08 53.12 39.04
C LEU A 555 -10.94 52.11 39.40
N GLY A 556 -9.74 52.02 38.81
CA GLY A 556 -8.92 52.75 37.81
C GLY A 556 -7.49 52.11 37.79
N GLU A 557 -6.46 52.49 37.02
CA GLU A 557 -6.24 53.50 35.97
C GLU A 557 -5.11 53.04 34.98
N ARG A 558 -5.07 53.63 33.77
CA ARG A 558 -3.95 54.19 32.96
C ARG A 558 -2.49 53.71 33.13
N ASP A 559 -1.62 53.69 32.11
CA ASP A 559 -1.63 53.88 30.63
C ASP A 559 -0.32 53.20 30.11
N GLY A 560 -0.07 52.86 28.84
CA GLY A 560 -0.83 52.93 27.59
C GLY A 560 0.04 52.46 26.39
N ASP A 561 -0.56 51.99 25.31
CA ASP A 561 0.07 51.57 24.04
C ASP A 561 0.03 52.72 23.01
N PRO A 562 0.90 52.82 21.96
CA PRO A 562 0.48 52.28 20.65
C PRO A 562 1.59 51.96 19.60
N ALA A 563 1.17 51.34 18.48
CA ALA A 563 1.84 51.34 17.16
C ALA A 563 1.21 52.41 16.21
N PRO A 564 1.43 52.48 14.87
CA PRO A 564 2.40 51.82 13.98
C PRO A 564 3.06 52.73 12.88
N ALA A 565 4.00 52.13 12.12
CA ALA A 565 4.28 52.33 10.68
C ALA A 565 4.94 53.61 10.07
N ARG A 566 5.68 53.33 8.98
CA ARG A 566 6.16 54.17 7.83
C ARG A 566 7.42 55.06 7.93
N ASP A 567 8.30 54.81 6.94
CA ASP A 567 8.92 55.72 5.96
C ASP A 567 9.47 57.10 6.40
N ASP A 568 10.79 57.28 6.28
CA ASP A 568 11.42 58.38 5.50
C ASP A 568 12.95 58.23 5.39
N ASP A 569 13.53 58.62 4.24
CA ASP A 569 14.97 58.74 3.92
C ASP A 569 15.15 60.03 3.08
N PRO A 570 16.15 60.90 3.37
CA PRO A 570 17.34 60.90 2.51
C PRO A 570 18.67 61.24 3.22
N GLY A 571 19.75 60.53 2.86
CA GLY A 571 21.13 60.83 3.27
C GLY A 571 21.84 61.96 2.50
N PHE A 572 23.18 62.06 2.61
CA PHE A 572 24.03 62.92 1.75
C PHE A 572 25.51 62.48 1.73
N GLY A 573 26.17 62.56 0.55
CA GLY A 573 27.64 62.47 0.39
C GLY A 573 28.14 61.17 -0.30
N GLN A 574 28.27 61.05 -1.63
CA GLN A 574 29.26 61.65 -2.57
C GLN A 574 30.66 60.97 -2.60
N VAL A 575 31.31 60.63 -3.75
CA VAL A 575 30.88 60.65 -5.19
C VAL A 575 31.89 59.92 -6.14
N ILE A 576 31.44 59.47 -7.35
CA ILE A 576 32.17 59.18 -8.63
C ILE A 576 33.22 58.02 -8.71
N GLU A 577 32.82 56.91 -9.37
CA GLU A 577 33.24 56.41 -10.73
C GLU A 577 34.71 56.51 -11.28
N PRO A 578 35.10 55.79 -12.37
CA PRO A 578 34.79 54.40 -12.80
C PRO A 578 35.97 53.63 -13.50
N ALA A 579 35.65 52.45 -14.09
CA ALA A 579 36.14 51.91 -15.39
C ALA A 579 37.17 50.76 -15.51
N ALA A 580 36.84 49.86 -16.45
CA ALA A 580 37.67 49.11 -17.42
C ALA A 580 38.49 47.83 -17.05
N ASP A 581 38.15 46.76 -17.78
CA ASP A 581 39.00 45.66 -18.28
C ASP A 581 40.31 46.17 -18.96
N PRO A 582 41.41 45.38 -19.17
CA PRO A 582 41.33 43.99 -19.68
C PRO A 582 42.47 42.97 -19.35
N GLU A 583 42.28 41.74 -19.85
CA GLU A 583 43.34 40.74 -20.21
C GLU A 583 44.27 41.24 -21.36
N PRO A 584 45.44 40.62 -21.72
CA PRO A 584 45.70 39.16 -21.72
C PRO A 584 47.17 38.63 -21.51
N GLY A 585 47.30 37.29 -21.34
CA GLY A 585 48.08 36.43 -22.27
C GLY A 585 49.56 36.00 -22.02
N PHE A 586 49.93 34.89 -22.71
CA PHE A 586 51.28 34.41 -23.12
C PHE A 586 52.26 33.87 -22.03
N ASP A 587 53.07 32.81 -22.23
CA ASP A 587 53.16 31.77 -23.30
C ASP A 587 54.06 30.55 -22.91
N SER A 588 54.01 29.47 -23.70
CA SER A 588 55.08 28.44 -23.93
C SER A 588 55.45 27.46 -22.78
N ASP A 589 56.10 26.30 -22.98
CA ASP A 589 56.75 25.71 -24.18
C ASP A 589 56.80 24.15 -24.17
N ALA A 590 57.07 23.54 -25.35
CA ALA A 590 57.60 22.19 -25.72
C ALA A 590 57.32 20.90 -24.89
N GLY A 591 57.23 19.69 -25.49
CA GLY A 591 57.31 19.24 -26.89
C GLY A 591 57.65 17.73 -27.05
N VAL A 592 57.52 17.16 -28.27
CA VAL A 592 57.84 15.76 -28.74
C VAL A 592 57.15 14.58 -27.98
N ASP A 593 56.91 13.37 -28.53
CA ASP A 593 57.13 12.66 -29.82
C ASP A 593 55.78 12.06 -30.30
N ALA A 594 55.41 11.82 -31.58
CA ALA A 594 56.02 11.18 -32.76
C ALA A 594 55.73 9.65 -32.92
N ALA A 595 55.44 9.22 -34.17
CA ALA A 595 55.19 7.84 -34.66
C ALA A 595 53.88 7.11 -34.18
N ALA A 596 53.29 6.14 -34.90
CA ALA A 596 53.29 5.83 -36.35
C ALA A 596 52.15 4.82 -36.74
N GLU A 597 51.77 4.83 -38.01
CA GLU A 597 51.38 3.69 -38.88
C GLU A 597 50.54 2.49 -38.37
N THR A 598 49.24 2.51 -38.72
CA THR A 598 48.45 1.48 -39.47
C THR A 598 48.36 -0.03 -39.06
N PRO A 599 47.27 -0.76 -39.46
CA PRO A 599 46.88 -2.01 -38.80
C PRO A 599 47.09 -3.32 -39.61
N VAL A 600 47.31 -4.41 -38.87
CA VAL A 600 47.18 -5.84 -39.27
C VAL A 600 46.77 -6.64 -38.01
N GLY A 601 45.96 -7.71 -38.01
CA GLY A 601 45.18 -8.35 -39.09
C GLY A 601 45.28 -9.89 -39.05
N SER A 602 44.12 -10.59 -39.11
CA SER A 602 44.00 -12.06 -39.22
C SER A 602 44.45 -12.89 -37.98
N ALA A 603 44.17 -14.20 -37.83
CA ALA A 603 43.54 -15.17 -38.74
C ALA A 603 42.81 -16.32 -38.00
N ALA A 604 41.95 -17.04 -38.75
CA ALA A 604 41.51 -18.44 -38.54
C ALA A 604 40.67 -18.77 -37.27
N GLU A 605 39.83 -19.81 -37.26
CA GLU A 605 39.64 -20.91 -38.23
C GLU A 605 38.26 -20.93 -38.91
N ALA A 606 38.18 -21.61 -40.07
CA ALA A 606 36.94 -22.00 -40.72
C ALA A 606 37.14 -23.27 -41.59
N ALA A 607 36.21 -24.23 -41.47
CA ALA A 607 36.02 -25.38 -42.38
C ALA A 607 34.52 -25.75 -42.31
N ALA A 608 33.74 -25.66 -43.39
CA ALA A 608 33.70 -26.59 -44.54
C ALA A 608 33.18 -27.97 -44.11
N GLU A 609 31.87 -28.28 -44.17
CA GLU A 609 30.97 -28.44 -45.35
C GLU A 609 31.10 -29.81 -46.04
N ALA A 610 30.07 -30.68 -45.90
CA ALA A 610 29.72 -31.72 -46.88
C ALA A 610 28.35 -32.40 -46.63
N ALA A 611 27.52 -32.45 -47.70
CA ALA A 611 26.61 -33.52 -48.11
C ALA A 611 25.33 -33.95 -47.33
N ALA A 612 24.24 -34.01 -48.13
CA ALA A 612 23.16 -35.03 -48.16
C ALA A 612 21.82 -34.83 -47.40
N GLU A 613 20.82 -34.24 -48.09
CA GLU A 613 19.46 -34.81 -48.17
C GLU A 613 19.45 -36.00 -49.18
N PRO A 614 18.41 -36.87 -49.21
CA PRO A 614 17.27 -36.60 -50.12
C PRO A 614 15.88 -37.14 -49.68
N GLY A 615 14.80 -36.50 -50.17
CA GLY A 615 13.40 -37.01 -50.09
C GLY A 615 12.41 -35.96 -49.55
N ALA A 616 11.71 -35.10 -50.31
CA ALA A 616 11.00 -35.26 -51.59
C ALA A 616 9.91 -36.36 -51.56
N ALA A 617 8.64 -36.14 -51.95
CA ALA A 617 7.89 -34.95 -52.42
C ALA A 617 6.35 -35.30 -52.36
N PRO A 618 5.37 -34.65 -53.05
CA PRO A 618 5.33 -33.35 -53.75
C PRO A 618 4.09 -32.47 -53.43
N ARG A 619 4.01 -31.27 -54.05
CA ARG A 619 2.79 -30.42 -54.13
C ARG A 619 2.09 -30.55 -55.50
N ARG A 620 0.76 -30.33 -55.53
CA ARG A 620 -0.03 -29.74 -56.65
C ARG A 620 -1.03 -28.76 -56.00
N ARG A 621 -1.37 -27.54 -56.48
CA ARG A 621 -1.82 -27.04 -57.81
C ARG A 621 -3.15 -27.71 -58.24
N LEU A 622 -4.20 -27.01 -58.68
CA LEU A 622 -4.38 -25.65 -59.25
C LEU A 622 -5.85 -25.16 -59.07
N GLU A 623 -6.09 -23.84 -59.19
CA GLU A 623 -7.36 -23.20 -59.68
C GLU A 623 -8.65 -23.32 -58.79
N ARG A 624 -9.70 -22.46 -58.87
CA ARG A 624 -9.95 -21.17 -59.59
C ARG A 624 -11.09 -20.36 -58.90
N ASP A 625 -11.13 -19.06 -59.22
CA ASP A 625 -12.25 -18.07 -59.27
C ASP A 625 -13.62 -18.38 -58.59
N ARG A 626 -14.07 -17.50 -57.65
CA ARG A 626 -15.18 -16.51 -57.86
C ARG A 626 -15.69 -15.79 -56.59
N GLU A 627 -16.07 -14.53 -56.80
CA GLU A 627 -16.82 -13.57 -55.96
C GLU A 627 -18.29 -13.45 -56.48
N PRO A 628 -19.22 -12.64 -55.90
CA PRO A 628 -19.30 -11.99 -54.57
C PRO A 628 -20.74 -12.12 -53.93
N ASP A 629 -21.15 -11.11 -53.15
CA ASP A 629 -22.52 -10.67 -52.79
C ASP A 629 -23.40 -11.51 -51.82
N GLU A 630 -24.44 -10.94 -51.19
CA GLU A 630 -24.61 -9.68 -50.41
C GLU A 630 -26.00 -9.73 -49.71
N THR A 631 -26.29 -8.84 -48.75
CA THR A 631 -27.59 -8.74 -48.00
C THR A 631 -27.93 -9.97 -47.09
N THR A 632 -28.83 -9.96 -46.09
CA THR A 632 -29.87 -9.00 -45.64
C THR A 632 -29.95 -8.89 -44.09
N ILE A 633 -30.00 -7.65 -43.61
CA ILE A 633 -30.68 -7.04 -42.43
C ILE A 633 -31.43 -7.97 -41.40
N ARG A 634 -31.06 -7.80 -40.10
CA ARG A 634 -31.84 -7.70 -38.81
C ARG A 634 -33.28 -8.28 -38.66
N PRO A 635 -33.84 -8.35 -37.42
CA PRO A 635 -33.29 -8.75 -36.10
C PRO A 635 -34.22 -9.81 -35.40
N TRP A 636 -33.97 -10.14 -34.13
CA TRP A 636 -34.98 -10.72 -33.23
C TRP A 636 -35.07 -9.94 -31.91
N ILE A 637 -36.28 -9.89 -31.35
CA ILE A 637 -36.71 -9.23 -30.10
C ILE A 637 -37.63 -10.22 -29.37
N GLU A 638 -37.68 -10.10 -28.03
CA GLU A 638 -38.56 -10.84 -27.10
C GLU A 638 -38.28 -12.35 -26.94
N GLY A 639 -38.44 -12.83 -25.70
CA GLY A 639 -37.97 -14.12 -25.18
C GLY A 639 -37.56 -14.00 -23.72
#